data_AF-A0A0D6KN24-F1
#
_entry.id   AF-A0A0D6KN24-F1
#
_cell.length_a   1.000
_cell.length_b   1.000
_cell.length_c   1.000
_cell.angle_alpha   90.00
_cell.angle_beta   90.00
_cell.angle_gamma   90.00
#
_symmetry.space_group_name_H-M   'P 1'
#
loop_
_entity.id
_entity.type
_entity.pdbx_description
1 polymer ?
#
loop_
_entity_poly.entity_id
_entity_poly.type
_entity_poly.pdbx_seq_one_letter_code
_entity_poly.pdbx_strand_id
1 'polypeptide(L)'
;MSLDLDTIKRLADEVLTFIEQREAEQVAYGIYDVTMAGVEVIDNFQPSEDIKLTPEEKPEALRKALAQLANDLQIIRFNQEESPDGWIFRSRIAETVRLLSKLRQRIVRENNLKVAHRISNSKRLVADIKFSVASRRVPRRNIAVQSCMTPLLSGDTEQQRTANLILEVIDTYLPKLRQMSGFQKRTLERILYGQGWLLNRLVVQYFPSLITSGKVIRIELSRIARRNDIAALWHELRGRVGLGRRSTIEEIVERFYQWWLTQNVLLIFFGVDSLSEGFLQELIQDFWQPLVNKVISIKKESASQFRLLMFLVDYEGCVGSWNIPFAETLDPTWNPYTPVKLPVLTEFSEDELTNWLEFTVDELPTNLINQIDETVQIILNNSDNGIPELVLAEICHLSGLDWYEQEEKWLRLGGGGRTPLIQSEQKESLDIVNPFPITQSEPIVCFHLFFNISSHSTTVGGELAVTVELSPDGNDSSNAYLLEVSRTDAIGSELNIFLTAPGFQFNSDNTTSLPIDPDTANVIQTASFNLTALRSGKTKIQAELYCGETYKTTLETEVEVTAFEETELQPLIAARSRPVPQPDIILQVRTTWNADISACTFNYHIDSYQPRLLFADDVDYNSQSLSTNWVERSHSLLKTTLEEAASSVTEDFRSRLVSLGQYLFYSLLPQELQNTFRTIASFNQPFTLLILADQDAWFPWELLHDGQKFLGDRFIIGRWPWELEKARPYEFPVGAVNVAYYASVEQPELWTELLHSSGAPPPISMQAGIFNDISLFESIRGLHLIRYGQSVDTTNRQDAPVRVNSSSDIQDIEREVQPAKLSLRRNHPLVSLSYLNAGQPELTALEQTWASTFVRAGCSAFVGSLWAVQPNVEAAFVSAFYNSIWAGQTLGVAFQTACRLAKTVVPESLDWLAYVLFGDPMARPYRPVQGQGYAVVEPIGQEIDDSVSPGSTVRFRVSLRRTPPVWYENRLMEVAEDLSFDDLRVFIVTSGLQVTPGDSILMTRTATGDYLGWFTLTVPAEMESRSVLVQVYFEDGIESVHNLRFALNIVKQDGEAQ
;
A
#
# COMPACT_ATOMS: atom_id res chain seq x y z
N MET A 1 -35.63 -3.89 41.71
CA MET A 1 -35.42 -2.45 41.42
C MET A 1 -35.76 -2.18 39.97
N SER A 2 -36.35 -1.03 39.62
CA SER A 2 -36.43 -0.62 38.22
C SER A 2 -35.04 -0.15 37.79
N LEU A 3 -34.37 -0.90 36.92
CA LEU A 3 -33.16 -0.44 36.25
C LEU A 3 -33.43 0.93 35.63
N ASP A 4 -32.52 1.87 35.81
CA ASP A 4 -32.68 3.19 35.22
C ASP A 4 -32.67 3.10 33.68
N LEU A 5 -33.38 4.03 33.03
CA LEU A 5 -33.60 3.99 31.58
C LEU A 5 -32.28 4.11 30.78
N ASP A 6 -31.28 4.79 31.34
CA ASP A 6 -29.97 4.99 30.73
C ASP A 6 -29.11 3.71 30.78
N THR A 7 -29.19 2.97 31.88
CA THR A 7 -28.58 1.67 32.08
C THR A 7 -29.22 0.62 31.18
N ILE A 8 -30.55 0.64 31.00
CA ILE A 8 -31.22 -0.24 30.02
C ILE A 8 -30.76 0.10 28.60
N LYS A 9 -30.64 1.38 28.25
CA LYS A 9 -30.18 1.82 26.93
C LYS A 9 -28.72 1.43 26.68
N ARG A 10 -27.84 1.62 27.66
CA ARG A 10 -26.44 1.17 27.62
C ARG A 10 -26.34 -0.35 27.46
N LEU A 11 -27.15 -1.09 28.20
CA LEU A 11 -27.22 -2.54 28.10
C LEU A 11 -27.72 -2.96 26.70
N ALA A 12 -28.72 -2.27 26.14
CA ALA A 12 -29.20 -2.50 24.79
C ALA A 12 -28.13 -2.25 23.72
N ASP A 13 -27.28 -1.22 23.87
CA ASP A 13 -26.17 -0.95 22.94
C ASP A 13 -25.10 -2.06 22.97
N GLU A 14 -24.79 -2.60 24.16
CA GLU A 14 -23.86 -3.73 24.28
C GLU A 14 -24.47 -5.03 23.73
N VAL A 15 -25.74 -5.29 24.01
CA VAL A 15 -26.48 -6.43 23.48
C VAL A 15 -26.57 -6.35 21.96
N LEU A 16 -26.85 -5.17 21.39
CA LEU A 16 -26.87 -4.97 19.93
C LEU A 16 -25.50 -5.21 19.30
N THR A 17 -24.42 -4.76 19.95
CA THR A 17 -23.05 -5.04 19.50
C THR A 17 -22.77 -6.54 19.48
N PHE A 18 -23.18 -7.27 20.51
CA PHE A 18 -23.03 -8.72 20.58
C PHE A 18 -23.83 -9.45 19.49
N ILE A 19 -25.08 -9.06 19.27
CA ILE A 19 -25.95 -9.61 18.22
C ILE A 19 -25.29 -9.41 16.85
N GLU A 20 -24.90 -8.18 16.54
CA GLU A 20 -24.31 -7.84 15.24
C GLU A 20 -22.94 -8.48 15.01
N GLN A 21 -22.12 -8.68 16.05
CA GLN A 21 -20.84 -9.38 15.93
C GLN A 21 -21.03 -10.83 15.49
N ARG A 22 -21.99 -11.54 16.08
CA ARG A 22 -22.30 -12.93 15.68
C ARG A 22 -22.96 -13.01 14.30
N GLU A 23 -23.77 -12.01 13.94
CA GLU A 23 -24.31 -11.90 12.59
C GLU A 23 -23.20 -11.61 11.57
N ALA A 24 -22.24 -10.75 11.92
CA ALA A 24 -21.07 -10.44 11.09
C ALA A 24 -20.18 -11.66 10.85
N GLU A 25 -19.95 -12.49 11.88
CA GLU A 25 -19.25 -13.77 11.74
C GLU A 25 -19.93 -14.66 10.69
N GLN A 26 -21.26 -14.80 10.74
CA GLN A 26 -22.00 -15.63 9.79
C GLN A 26 -22.09 -15.03 8.39
N VAL A 27 -22.23 -13.71 8.29
CA VAL A 27 -22.19 -12.98 7.00
C VAL A 27 -20.82 -13.11 6.35
N ALA A 28 -19.72 -13.15 7.13
CA ALA A 28 -18.38 -13.39 6.62
C ALA A 28 -18.23 -14.80 5.98
N TYR A 29 -19.06 -15.76 6.38
CA TYR A 29 -19.18 -17.07 5.75
C TYR A 29 -20.22 -17.13 4.61
N GLY A 30 -20.75 -15.98 4.16
CA GLY A 30 -21.72 -15.89 3.05
C GLY A 30 -23.16 -16.26 3.41
N ILE A 31 -23.47 -16.41 4.70
CA ILE A 31 -24.81 -16.69 5.19
C ILE A 31 -25.51 -15.35 5.43
N TYR A 32 -26.42 -14.94 4.54
CA TYR A 32 -27.12 -13.66 4.65
C TYR A 32 -28.50 -13.74 5.32
N ASP A 33 -29.06 -14.93 5.47
CA ASP A 33 -30.35 -15.16 6.13
C ASP A 33 -30.15 -15.54 7.62
N VAL A 34 -29.23 -14.86 8.31
CA VAL A 34 -28.92 -15.09 9.74
C VAL A 34 -30.12 -14.74 10.62
N THR A 35 -30.37 -15.56 11.63
CA THR A 35 -31.36 -15.29 12.69
C THR A 35 -30.80 -15.73 14.03
N MET A 36 -31.21 -15.04 15.10
CA MET A 36 -30.82 -15.33 16.48
C MET A 36 -32.07 -15.56 17.34
N ALA A 37 -31.93 -16.42 18.35
CA ALA A 37 -32.97 -16.63 19.35
C ALA A 37 -32.71 -15.76 20.59
N GLY A 38 -33.76 -15.21 21.21
CA GLY A 38 -33.61 -14.38 22.40
C GLY A 38 -32.98 -15.12 23.59
N VAL A 39 -33.26 -16.41 23.74
CA VAL A 39 -32.60 -17.28 24.73
C VAL A 39 -31.08 -17.35 24.52
N GLU A 40 -30.61 -17.36 23.26
CA GLU A 40 -29.17 -17.39 22.94
C GLU A 40 -28.47 -16.13 23.43
N VAL A 41 -29.12 -14.97 23.32
CA VAL A 41 -28.60 -13.71 23.85
C VAL A 41 -28.59 -13.72 25.38
N ILE A 42 -29.68 -14.15 26.01
CA ILE A 42 -29.82 -14.14 27.47
C ILE A 42 -28.78 -15.05 28.15
N ASP A 43 -28.54 -16.23 27.58
CA ASP A 43 -27.61 -17.21 28.14
C ASP A 43 -26.14 -16.83 27.90
N ASN A 44 -25.81 -16.32 26.71
CA ASN A 44 -24.41 -16.16 26.30
C ASN A 44 -23.86 -14.74 26.48
N PHE A 45 -24.71 -13.70 26.53
CA PHE A 45 -24.23 -12.34 26.69
C PHE A 45 -23.88 -12.03 28.15
N GLN A 46 -22.72 -11.41 28.37
CA GLN A 46 -22.29 -10.93 29.69
C GLN A 46 -22.15 -9.39 29.66
N PRO A 47 -22.89 -8.66 30.51
CA PRO A 47 -22.73 -7.22 30.66
C PRO A 47 -21.30 -6.85 31.09
N SER A 48 -20.86 -5.66 30.71
CA SER A 48 -19.61 -5.07 31.19
C SER A 48 -19.60 -4.85 32.71
N GLU A 49 -18.41 -4.79 33.32
CA GLU A 49 -18.22 -4.63 34.78
C GLU A 49 -18.88 -3.36 35.36
N ASP A 50 -19.12 -2.36 34.52
CA ASP A 50 -19.80 -1.10 34.86
C ASP A 50 -21.33 -1.18 34.86
N ILE A 51 -21.91 -2.30 34.42
CA ILE A 51 -23.34 -2.61 34.54
C ILE A 51 -23.47 -3.75 35.58
N LYS A 52 -23.51 -3.36 36.86
CA LYS A 52 -23.65 -4.30 37.98
C LYS A 52 -25.06 -4.88 38.02
N LEU A 53 -25.23 -6.06 37.46
CA LEU A 53 -26.45 -6.87 37.54
C LEU A 53 -26.18 -8.10 38.39
N THR A 54 -27.05 -8.39 39.35
CA THR A 54 -26.99 -9.67 40.05
C THR A 54 -27.40 -10.81 39.11
N PRO A 55 -26.97 -12.07 39.35
CA PRO A 55 -27.36 -13.21 38.54
C PRO A 55 -28.88 -13.38 38.39
N GLU A 56 -29.65 -12.97 39.40
CA GLU A 56 -31.12 -13.03 39.42
C GLU A 56 -31.76 -11.90 38.60
N GLU A 57 -31.11 -10.72 38.51
CA GLU A 57 -31.62 -9.55 37.76
C GLU A 57 -31.22 -9.56 36.28
N LYS A 58 -30.12 -10.23 35.94
CA LYS A 58 -29.55 -10.26 34.58
C LYS A 58 -30.56 -10.71 33.50
N PRO A 59 -31.30 -11.82 33.65
CA PRO A 59 -32.22 -12.27 32.60
C PRO A 59 -33.32 -11.24 32.33
N GLU A 60 -33.86 -10.64 33.39
CA GLU A 60 -34.91 -9.63 33.28
C GLU A 60 -34.39 -8.31 32.68
N ALA A 61 -33.15 -7.93 32.97
CA ALA A 61 -32.49 -6.79 32.35
C ALA A 61 -32.27 -6.99 30.84
N LEU A 62 -31.85 -8.19 30.43
CA LEU A 62 -31.64 -8.53 29.02
C LEU A 62 -32.95 -8.62 28.24
N ARG A 63 -34.04 -9.13 28.84
CA ARG A 63 -35.38 -9.07 28.24
C ARG A 63 -35.82 -7.63 27.96
N LYS A 64 -35.60 -6.72 28.90
CA LYS A 64 -35.91 -5.29 28.73
C LYS A 64 -35.04 -4.64 27.65
N ALA A 65 -33.75 -5.00 27.58
CA ALA A 65 -32.85 -4.53 26.52
C ALA A 65 -33.29 -5.02 25.13
N LEU A 66 -33.67 -6.30 24.98
CA LEU A 66 -34.21 -6.85 23.73
C LEU A 66 -35.52 -6.17 23.34
N ALA A 67 -36.42 -5.94 24.31
CA ALA A 67 -37.67 -5.22 24.06
C ALA A 67 -37.41 -3.77 23.61
N GLN A 68 -36.43 -3.10 24.19
CA GLN A 68 -36.01 -1.77 23.77
C GLN A 68 -35.48 -1.77 22.33
N LEU A 69 -34.59 -2.72 21.99
CA LEU A 69 -34.06 -2.85 20.62
C LEU A 69 -35.16 -3.13 19.58
N ALA A 70 -36.19 -3.91 19.95
CA ALA A 70 -37.33 -4.17 19.08
C ALA A 70 -38.20 -2.92 18.90
N ASN A 71 -38.47 -2.17 19.97
CA ASN A 71 -39.21 -0.92 19.92
C ASN A 71 -38.50 0.14 19.06
N ASP A 72 -37.16 0.20 19.15
CA ASP A 72 -36.32 1.12 18.39
C ASP A 72 -36.04 0.64 16.95
N LEU A 73 -36.64 -0.49 16.54
CA LEU A 73 -36.46 -1.13 15.22
C LEU A 73 -34.99 -1.45 14.91
N GLN A 74 -34.16 -1.65 15.93
CA GLN A 74 -32.77 -2.12 15.77
C GLN A 74 -32.72 -3.64 15.55
N ILE A 75 -33.74 -4.37 15.99
CA ILE A 75 -33.96 -5.78 15.66
C ILE A 75 -35.35 -5.99 15.05
N ILE A 76 -35.46 -6.97 14.14
CA ILE A 76 -36.66 -7.32 13.38
C ILE A 76 -37.07 -8.74 13.78
N ARG A 77 -38.29 -8.89 14.31
CA ARG A 77 -38.84 -10.16 14.81
C ARG A 77 -39.56 -10.94 13.71
N PHE A 78 -39.36 -12.26 13.68
CA PHE A 78 -39.95 -13.18 12.70
C PHE A 78 -41.02 -14.11 13.28
N ASN A 79 -41.24 -14.08 14.60
CA ASN A 79 -42.27 -14.85 15.27
C ASN A 79 -43.07 -14.00 16.28
N GLN A 80 -44.27 -14.48 16.61
CA GLN A 80 -45.25 -13.76 17.46
C GLN A 80 -45.20 -14.16 18.94
N GLU A 81 -44.05 -14.66 19.43
CA GLU A 81 -43.88 -15.01 20.84
C GLU A 81 -44.01 -13.77 21.75
N GLU A 82 -44.70 -13.91 22.88
CA GLU A 82 -44.92 -12.80 23.81
C GLU A 82 -43.63 -12.44 24.58
N SER A 83 -42.87 -13.45 25.03
CA SER A 83 -41.65 -13.24 25.81
C SER A 83 -40.41 -13.09 24.91
N PRO A 84 -39.49 -12.15 25.20
CA PRO A 84 -38.23 -12.00 24.45
C PRO A 84 -37.38 -13.26 24.34
N ASP A 85 -37.46 -14.18 25.31
CA ASP A 85 -36.71 -15.45 25.32
C ASP A 85 -37.02 -16.33 24.09
N GLY A 86 -38.29 -16.32 23.64
CA GLY A 86 -38.76 -17.09 22.50
C GLY A 86 -38.59 -16.37 21.16
N TRP A 87 -38.13 -15.12 21.14
CA TRP A 87 -38.08 -14.36 19.89
C TRP A 87 -37.03 -14.92 18.93
N ILE A 88 -37.41 -15.04 17.66
CA ILE A 88 -36.50 -15.27 16.55
C ILE A 88 -36.41 -13.93 15.81
N PHE A 89 -35.22 -13.35 15.75
CA PHE A 89 -35.01 -12.03 15.18
C PHE A 89 -33.68 -11.91 14.45
N ARG A 90 -33.48 -10.78 13.77
CA ARG A 90 -32.17 -10.33 13.27
C ARG A 90 -32.01 -8.83 13.46
N SER A 91 -30.79 -8.32 13.44
CA SER A 91 -30.58 -6.87 13.45
C SER A 91 -31.05 -6.21 12.16
N ARG A 92 -31.38 -4.92 12.26
CA ARG A 92 -31.72 -4.08 11.09
C ARG A 92 -30.58 -4.02 10.09
N ILE A 93 -29.33 -4.01 10.56
CA ILE A 93 -28.15 -3.96 9.68
C ILE A 93 -27.95 -5.28 8.95
N ALA A 94 -28.11 -6.44 9.62
CA ALA A 94 -28.08 -7.74 8.97
C ALA A 94 -29.21 -7.90 7.93
N GLU A 95 -30.41 -7.40 8.22
CA GLU A 95 -31.50 -7.38 7.24
C GLU A 95 -31.18 -6.46 6.04
N THR A 96 -30.54 -5.32 6.27
CA THR A 96 -30.08 -4.42 5.20
C THR A 96 -29.05 -5.12 4.32
N VAL A 97 -28.04 -5.75 4.92
CA VAL A 97 -27.01 -6.55 4.24
C VAL A 97 -27.65 -7.65 3.39
N ARG A 98 -28.66 -8.34 3.93
CA ARG A 98 -29.40 -9.36 3.18
C ARG A 98 -30.17 -8.80 1.99
N LEU A 99 -30.84 -7.66 2.15
CA LEU A 99 -31.55 -7.01 1.06
C LEU A 99 -30.58 -6.54 -0.03
N LEU A 100 -29.42 -5.99 0.37
CA LEU A 100 -28.34 -5.61 -0.55
C LEU A 100 -27.81 -6.82 -1.32
N SER A 101 -27.60 -7.97 -0.67
CA SER A 101 -27.16 -9.20 -1.35
C SER A 101 -28.21 -9.76 -2.34
N LYS A 102 -29.48 -9.32 -2.21
CA LYS A 102 -30.58 -9.66 -3.13
C LYS A 102 -30.76 -8.66 -4.27
N LEU A 103 -30.08 -7.51 -4.25
CA LEU A 103 -30.14 -6.55 -5.35
C LEU A 103 -29.60 -7.15 -6.65
N ARG A 104 -30.34 -6.92 -7.74
CA ARG A 104 -30.00 -7.36 -9.10
C ARG A 104 -29.97 -6.15 -10.03
N GLN A 105 -29.15 -6.22 -11.07
CA GLN A 105 -29.10 -5.19 -12.11
C GLN A 105 -30.48 -5.10 -12.78
N ARG A 106 -31.03 -3.87 -12.87
CA ARG A 106 -32.30 -3.61 -13.55
C ARG A 106 -32.02 -2.89 -14.86
N ILE A 107 -31.88 -3.64 -15.94
CA ILE A 107 -31.83 -3.09 -17.29
C ILE A 107 -33.08 -3.57 -18.02
N VAL A 108 -34.05 -2.68 -18.21
CA VAL A 108 -35.08 -2.85 -19.23
C VAL A 108 -34.74 -1.82 -20.30
N ARG A 109 -33.97 -2.24 -21.32
CA ARG A 109 -33.58 -1.36 -22.42
C ARG A 109 -34.76 -1.09 -23.37
N GLU A 110 -35.76 -1.98 -23.47
CA GLU A 110 -36.96 -1.77 -24.31
C GLU A 110 -38.22 -2.48 -23.79
N ASN A 111 -39.41 -1.91 -24.06
CA ASN A 111 -40.70 -2.43 -23.57
C ASN A 111 -41.10 -3.81 -24.14
N ASN A 112 -40.55 -4.21 -25.29
CA ASN A 112 -40.91 -5.45 -25.99
C ASN A 112 -40.16 -6.69 -25.48
N LEU A 113 -39.15 -6.53 -24.61
CA LEU A 113 -38.29 -7.61 -24.10
C LEU A 113 -38.62 -8.06 -22.66
N LYS A 114 -39.77 -7.63 -22.10
CA LYS A 114 -40.18 -7.92 -20.71
C LYS A 114 -40.21 -9.41 -20.34
N VAL A 115 -40.41 -10.31 -21.30
CA VAL A 115 -40.47 -11.76 -21.04
C VAL A 115 -39.06 -12.37 -20.90
N ALA A 116 -38.05 -11.79 -21.55
CA ALA A 116 -36.66 -12.25 -21.51
C ALA A 116 -35.87 -11.75 -20.28
N HIS A 117 -36.29 -10.65 -19.66
CA HIS A 117 -35.64 -10.06 -18.48
C HIS A 117 -36.39 -10.37 -17.18
N ARG A 118 -36.48 -11.65 -16.82
CA ARG A 118 -36.94 -12.03 -15.47
C ARG A 118 -35.87 -11.68 -14.44
N ILE A 119 -36.25 -10.95 -13.38
CA ILE A 119 -35.38 -10.54 -12.25
C ILE A 119 -34.65 -11.73 -11.63
N SER A 120 -35.24 -12.93 -11.67
CA SER A 120 -34.63 -14.18 -11.18
C SER A 120 -33.33 -14.55 -11.89
N ASN A 121 -33.15 -14.10 -13.14
CA ASN A 121 -32.02 -14.50 -14.01
C ASN A 121 -31.01 -13.35 -14.19
N SER A 122 -31.25 -12.18 -13.59
CA SER A 122 -30.37 -11.02 -13.68
C SER A 122 -29.18 -11.14 -12.72
N LYS A 123 -28.01 -10.59 -13.10
CA LYS A 123 -26.80 -10.61 -12.27
C LYS A 123 -27.01 -9.82 -10.96
N ARG A 124 -26.38 -10.29 -9.87
CA ARG A 124 -26.37 -9.57 -8.59
C ARG A 124 -25.56 -8.29 -8.73
N LEU A 125 -26.03 -7.20 -8.12
CA LEU A 125 -25.29 -5.93 -8.08
C LEU A 125 -24.11 -5.97 -7.10
N VAL A 126 -24.20 -6.84 -6.10
CA VAL A 126 -23.22 -6.97 -5.03
C VAL A 126 -22.64 -8.37 -5.07
N ALA A 127 -21.33 -8.47 -5.30
CA ALA A 127 -20.61 -9.74 -5.33
C ALA A 127 -20.27 -10.26 -3.93
N ASP A 128 -20.10 -9.36 -2.94
CA ASP A 128 -19.81 -9.68 -1.53
C ASP A 128 -19.99 -8.47 -0.63
N ILE A 129 -20.08 -8.72 0.68
CA ILE A 129 -20.32 -7.73 1.72
C ILE A 129 -19.38 -8.03 2.90
N LYS A 130 -18.40 -7.15 3.12
CA LYS A 130 -17.62 -7.14 4.36
C LYS A 130 -18.38 -6.34 5.41
N PHE A 131 -18.87 -7.03 6.44
CA PHE A 131 -19.56 -6.42 7.57
C PHE A 131 -18.66 -6.48 8.81
N SER A 132 -18.07 -5.34 9.19
CA SER A 132 -17.21 -5.24 10.36
C SER A 132 -17.91 -4.42 11.45
N VAL A 133 -18.02 -5.00 12.64
CA VAL A 133 -18.72 -4.39 13.78
C VAL A 133 -17.70 -3.84 14.76
N ALA A 134 -17.52 -2.52 14.75
CA ALA A 134 -16.79 -1.84 15.80
C ALA A 134 -17.61 -1.90 17.10
N SER A 135 -16.96 -2.19 18.23
CA SER A 135 -17.67 -2.17 19.50
C SER A 135 -18.23 -0.77 19.73
N ARG A 136 -19.53 -0.68 20.05
CA ARG A 136 -20.16 0.58 20.49
C ARG A 136 -19.61 1.06 21.84
N ARG A 137 -18.72 0.27 22.47
CA ARG A 137 -17.90 0.69 23.60
C ARG A 137 -16.84 1.69 23.14
N VAL A 138 -17.14 2.97 23.30
CA VAL A 138 -16.12 4.04 23.23
C VAL A 138 -15.09 3.80 24.35
N PRO A 139 -13.76 3.95 24.11
CA PRO A 139 -12.77 3.94 25.20
C PRO A 139 -13.18 4.99 26.23
N ARG A 140 -13.64 4.53 27.39
CA ARG A 140 -14.19 5.43 28.39
C ARG A 140 -13.07 6.26 28.98
N ARG A 141 -13.19 7.57 28.82
CA ARG A 141 -12.40 8.57 29.54
C ARG A 141 -13.04 8.75 30.90
N ASN A 142 -12.76 7.83 31.81
CA ASN A 142 -13.36 7.77 33.15
C ASN A 142 -12.33 7.56 34.25
N ILE A 143 -11.04 7.56 33.92
CA ILE A 143 -9.95 7.53 34.88
C ILE A 143 -9.47 8.96 35.04
N ALA A 144 -9.60 9.54 36.22
CA ALA A 144 -9.09 10.88 36.47
C ALA A 144 -7.57 10.90 36.20
N VAL A 145 -7.08 11.88 35.45
CA VAL A 145 -5.65 11.98 35.14
C VAL A 145 -4.79 12.05 36.42
N GLN A 146 -5.30 12.66 37.49
CA GLN A 146 -4.68 12.65 38.82
C GLN A 146 -4.40 11.23 39.33
N SER A 147 -5.34 10.30 39.09
CA SER A 147 -5.20 8.89 39.48
C SER A 147 -4.19 8.15 38.61
N CYS A 148 -3.98 8.58 37.36
CA CYS A 148 -2.91 8.05 36.50
C CYS A 148 -1.54 8.59 36.90
N MET A 149 -1.48 9.83 37.40
CA MET A 149 -0.25 10.52 37.83
C MET A 149 0.12 10.24 39.29
N THR A 150 -0.67 9.42 40.01
CA THR A 150 -0.46 9.14 41.42
C THR A 150 0.98 8.67 41.72
N PRO A 151 1.61 7.79 40.93
CA PRO A 151 2.99 7.38 41.17
C PRO A 151 4.00 8.54 41.11
N LEU A 152 3.87 9.45 40.15
CA LEU A 152 4.72 10.65 40.02
C LEU A 152 4.41 11.69 41.10
N LEU A 153 3.14 11.83 41.48
CA LEU A 153 2.70 12.73 42.57
C LEU A 153 3.15 12.24 43.95
N SER A 154 3.39 10.93 44.10
CA SER A 154 4.01 10.32 45.28
C SER A 154 5.52 10.16 45.15
N GLY A 155 6.10 10.57 44.02
CA GLY A 155 7.51 10.48 43.68
C GLY A 155 8.37 11.55 44.37
N ASP A 156 9.61 11.70 43.92
CA ASP A 156 10.51 12.74 44.41
C ASP A 156 10.03 14.17 44.06
N THR A 157 10.75 15.17 44.55
CA THR A 157 10.36 16.59 44.41
C THR A 157 10.24 17.04 42.95
N GLU A 158 10.98 16.42 42.04
CA GLU A 158 11.01 16.77 40.63
C GLU A 158 9.91 16.04 39.86
N GLN A 159 9.70 14.76 40.16
CA GLN A 159 8.55 13.98 39.69
C GLN A 159 7.23 14.62 40.12
N GLN A 160 7.16 15.15 41.34
CA GLN A 160 6.02 15.93 41.82
C GLN A 160 5.85 17.23 41.03
N ARG A 161 6.93 17.96 40.72
CA ARG A 161 6.87 19.19 39.91
C ARG A 161 6.40 18.89 38.49
N THR A 162 6.96 17.87 37.84
CA THR A 162 6.61 17.44 36.49
C THR A 162 5.16 16.98 36.43
N ALA A 163 4.70 16.18 37.40
CA ALA A 163 3.29 15.80 37.50
C ALA A 163 2.38 17.03 37.66
N ASN A 164 2.73 17.97 38.55
CA ASN A 164 1.94 19.18 38.75
C ASN A 164 1.91 20.07 37.50
N LEU A 165 3.01 20.18 36.77
CA LEU A 165 3.09 20.97 35.53
C LEU A 165 2.26 20.34 34.41
N ILE A 166 2.32 19.01 34.26
CA ILE A 166 1.49 18.27 33.30
C ILE A 166 0.00 18.40 33.67
N LEU A 167 -0.35 18.31 34.96
CA LEU A 167 -1.71 18.51 35.44
C LEU A 167 -2.20 19.94 35.16
N GLU A 168 -1.35 20.95 35.39
CA GLU A 168 -1.66 22.35 35.09
C GLU A 168 -1.89 22.57 33.59
N VAL A 169 -1.04 22.01 32.73
CA VAL A 169 -1.21 22.06 31.26
C VAL A 169 -2.50 21.36 30.83
N ILE A 170 -2.83 20.21 31.43
CA ILE A 170 -4.05 19.48 31.12
C ILE A 170 -5.29 20.26 31.59
N ASP A 171 -5.22 20.89 32.76
CA ASP A 171 -6.33 21.69 33.28
C ASP A 171 -6.54 23.00 32.52
N THR A 172 -5.46 23.60 32.00
CA THR A 172 -5.51 24.90 31.32
C THR A 172 -5.76 24.77 29.82
N TYR A 173 -5.09 23.83 29.14
CA TYR A 173 -5.03 23.77 27.67
C TYR A 173 -5.64 22.50 27.07
N LEU A 174 -5.69 21.38 27.82
CA LEU A 174 -6.12 20.09 27.29
C LEU A 174 -7.26 19.45 28.11
N PRO A 175 -8.44 20.11 28.24
CA PRO A 175 -9.53 19.66 29.12
C PRO A 175 -10.08 18.27 28.75
N LYS A 176 -9.86 17.83 27.50
CA LYS A 176 -10.21 16.50 26.98
C LYS A 176 -9.38 15.36 27.60
N LEU A 177 -8.26 15.66 28.27
CA LEU A 177 -7.37 14.68 28.92
C LEU A 177 -7.53 14.60 30.45
N ARG A 178 -8.38 15.45 31.06
CA ARG A 178 -8.71 15.38 32.50
C ARG A 178 -9.23 14.01 32.92
N GLN A 179 -9.87 13.33 31.97
CA GLN A 179 -10.27 11.94 32.10
C GLN A 179 -9.57 11.14 31.00
N MET A 180 -8.77 10.17 31.40
CA MET A 180 -8.01 9.28 30.53
C MET A 180 -8.72 7.94 30.38
N SER A 181 -8.44 7.27 29.27
CA SER A 181 -8.86 5.88 29.05
C SER A 181 -7.84 4.90 29.60
N GLY A 182 -8.27 3.68 29.91
CA GLY A 182 -7.38 2.65 30.46
C GLY A 182 -6.19 2.29 29.55
N PHE A 183 -6.28 2.49 28.24
CA PHE A 183 -5.12 2.33 27.34
C PHE A 183 -4.10 3.45 27.55
N GLN A 184 -4.54 4.70 27.62
CA GLN A 184 -3.66 5.85 27.85
C GLN A 184 -2.96 5.78 29.21
N LYS A 185 -3.62 5.26 30.25
CA LYS A 185 -2.99 4.97 31.55
C LYS A 185 -1.81 3.98 31.40
N ARG A 186 -2.03 2.86 30.70
CA ARG A 186 -0.98 1.84 30.50
C ARG A 186 0.19 2.33 29.64
N THR A 187 -0.08 3.17 28.65
CA THR A 187 0.96 3.81 27.83
C THR A 187 1.82 4.74 28.69
N LEU A 188 1.18 5.53 29.55
CA LEU A 188 1.86 6.41 30.49
C LEU A 188 2.72 5.61 31.49
N GLU A 189 2.18 4.54 32.08
CA GLU A 189 2.93 3.66 32.99
C GLU A 189 4.18 3.06 32.34
N ARG A 190 4.11 2.62 31.07
CA ARG A 190 5.27 2.05 30.37
C ARG A 190 6.40 3.04 30.09
N ILE A 191 6.07 4.32 29.94
CA ILE A 191 7.04 5.39 29.70
C ILE A 191 7.78 5.74 31.00
N LEU A 192 7.17 5.55 32.17
CA LEU A 192 7.67 6.11 33.44
C LEU A 192 8.68 5.24 34.21
N TYR A 193 8.89 3.96 33.88
CA TYR A 193 9.58 3.04 34.81
C TYR A 193 10.91 2.40 34.35
N GLY A 194 11.43 2.63 33.14
CA GLY A 194 12.82 2.33 32.71
C GLY A 194 13.37 0.88 32.80
N GLN A 195 12.77 -0.03 33.58
CA GLN A 195 13.31 -1.37 33.88
C GLN A 195 13.23 -2.33 32.69
N GLY A 196 12.22 -2.16 31.82
CA GLY A 196 12.13 -2.91 30.56
C GLY A 196 13.31 -2.62 29.64
N TRP A 197 13.81 -1.38 29.63
CA TRP A 197 14.99 -0.97 28.88
C TRP A 197 16.27 -1.65 29.42
N LEU A 198 16.47 -1.63 30.75
CA LEU A 198 17.63 -2.29 31.38
C LEU A 198 17.66 -3.80 31.09
N LEU A 199 16.51 -4.46 31.18
CA LEU A 199 16.36 -5.88 30.85
C LEU A 199 16.79 -6.16 29.40
N ASN A 200 16.31 -5.35 28.45
CA ASN A 200 16.65 -5.54 27.05
C ASN A 200 18.15 -5.41 26.82
N ARG A 201 18.79 -4.40 27.43
CA ARG A 201 20.24 -4.19 27.35
C ARG A 201 21.02 -5.36 27.94
N LEU A 202 20.65 -5.84 29.13
CA LEU A 202 21.30 -6.98 29.79
C LEU A 202 21.26 -8.24 28.92
N VAL A 203 20.10 -8.53 28.31
CA VAL A 203 19.93 -9.71 27.45
C VAL A 203 20.71 -9.56 26.14
N VAL A 204 20.70 -8.38 25.51
CA VAL A 204 21.42 -8.12 24.25
C VAL A 204 22.93 -8.18 24.45
N GLN A 205 23.44 -7.58 25.53
CA GLN A 205 24.87 -7.42 25.75
C GLN A 205 25.54 -8.71 26.25
N TYR A 206 24.93 -9.40 27.21
CA TYR A 206 25.56 -10.52 27.90
C TYR A 206 25.05 -11.88 27.44
N PHE A 207 23.95 -11.91 26.69
CA PHE A 207 23.30 -13.14 26.24
C PHE A 207 22.90 -13.12 24.74
N PRO A 208 23.80 -12.75 23.81
CA PRO A 208 23.44 -12.62 22.39
C PRO A 208 22.98 -13.95 21.76
N SER A 209 23.49 -15.09 22.23
CA SER A 209 23.06 -16.43 21.78
C SER A 209 21.66 -16.84 22.27
N LEU A 210 21.10 -16.16 23.28
CA LEU A 210 19.69 -16.33 23.66
C LEU A 210 18.73 -15.67 22.65
N ILE A 211 19.20 -14.64 21.94
CA ILE A 211 18.39 -13.89 20.96
C ILE A 211 18.43 -14.57 19.58
N THR A 212 19.57 -15.15 19.20
CA THR A 212 19.75 -15.75 17.87
C THR A 212 19.32 -17.21 17.77
N SER A 213 19.32 -17.97 18.88
CA SER A 213 19.00 -19.41 18.87
C SER A 213 18.33 -19.94 20.16
N GLY A 214 17.88 -19.05 21.05
CA GLY A 214 17.19 -19.42 22.30
C GLY A 214 15.66 -19.29 22.22
N LYS A 215 14.95 -19.87 23.20
CA LYS A 215 13.51 -19.68 23.40
C LYS A 215 13.26 -18.56 24.40
N VAL A 216 12.67 -17.46 23.93
CA VAL A 216 12.28 -16.31 24.76
C VAL A 216 10.77 -16.29 24.94
N ILE A 217 10.31 -16.27 26.18
CA ILE A 217 8.89 -16.24 26.52
C ILE A 217 8.59 -15.03 27.39
N ARG A 218 7.65 -14.20 26.91
CA ARG A 218 7.23 -12.97 27.56
C ARG A 218 5.79 -13.11 28.03
N ILE A 219 5.55 -12.77 29.29
CA ILE A 219 4.25 -12.88 29.94
C ILE A 219 3.91 -11.55 30.59
N GLU A 220 2.77 -10.99 30.22
CA GLU A 220 2.23 -9.74 30.76
C GLU A 220 1.24 -10.03 31.88
N LEU A 221 1.71 -9.96 33.14
CA LEU A 221 0.93 -10.35 34.32
C LEU A 221 -0.22 -9.38 34.62
N SER A 222 -0.08 -8.10 34.24
CA SER A 222 -1.14 -7.09 34.34
C SER A 222 -2.46 -7.48 33.64
N ARG A 223 -2.38 -8.31 32.57
CA ARG A 223 -3.56 -8.84 31.87
C ARG A 223 -4.22 -10.01 32.62
N ILE A 224 -3.42 -10.76 33.37
CA ILE A 224 -3.82 -11.98 34.08
C ILE A 224 -4.43 -11.61 35.44
N ALA A 225 -3.86 -10.60 36.11
CA ALA A 225 -4.33 -10.07 37.40
C ALA A 225 -5.82 -9.66 37.41
N ARG A 226 -6.38 -9.20 36.28
CA ARG A 226 -7.80 -8.83 36.15
C ARG A 226 -8.78 -9.99 36.39
N ARG A 227 -8.32 -11.23 36.22
CA ARG A 227 -9.14 -12.44 36.43
C ARG A 227 -9.04 -12.97 37.86
N ASN A 228 -8.14 -12.40 38.68
CA ASN A 228 -7.89 -12.77 40.08
C ASN A 228 -7.66 -14.28 40.31
N ASP A 229 -7.11 -14.98 39.30
CA ASP A 229 -7.00 -16.44 39.26
C ASP A 229 -5.66 -16.87 38.66
N ILE A 230 -4.86 -17.60 39.45
CA ILE A 230 -3.58 -18.18 39.02
C ILE A 230 -3.75 -19.26 37.93
N ALA A 231 -4.93 -19.88 37.82
CA ALA A 231 -5.20 -20.82 36.75
C ALA A 231 -5.13 -20.17 35.35
N ALA A 232 -5.33 -18.85 35.26
CA ALA A 232 -5.12 -18.10 34.03
C ALA A 232 -3.63 -17.99 33.67
N LEU A 233 -2.73 -17.87 34.64
CA LEU A 233 -1.28 -17.93 34.43
C LEU A 233 -0.87 -19.32 33.92
N TRP A 234 -1.38 -20.37 34.54
CA TRP A 234 -1.14 -21.74 34.09
C TRP A 234 -1.75 -22.03 32.71
N HIS A 235 -2.85 -21.38 32.36
CA HIS A 235 -3.41 -21.46 31.00
C HIS A 235 -2.52 -20.78 29.96
N GLU A 236 -2.03 -19.58 30.27
CA GLU A 236 -1.11 -18.84 29.40
C GLU A 236 0.17 -19.66 29.17
N LEU A 237 0.81 -20.15 30.25
CA LEU A 237 2.01 -20.97 30.16
C LEU A 237 1.78 -22.25 29.32
N ARG A 238 0.64 -22.94 29.48
CA ARG A 238 0.27 -24.10 28.64
C ARG A 238 0.16 -23.75 27.16
N GLY A 239 -0.49 -22.63 26.84
CA GLY A 239 -0.59 -22.12 25.48
C GLY A 239 0.80 -21.89 24.87
N ARG A 240 1.73 -21.30 25.62
CA ARG A 240 3.09 -21.01 25.16
C ARG A 240 3.92 -22.26 24.86
N VAL A 241 3.64 -23.39 25.52
CA VAL A 241 4.34 -24.67 25.29
C VAL A 241 3.57 -25.64 24.38
N GLY A 242 2.44 -25.22 23.81
CA GLY A 242 1.63 -26.06 22.92
C GLY A 242 0.95 -27.25 23.60
N LEU A 243 0.64 -27.13 24.89
CA LEU A 243 -0.05 -28.17 25.68
C LEU A 243 -1.57 -27.96 25.73
N GLY A 244 -2.31 -29.07 25.81
CA GLY A 244 -3.78 -29.06 25.83
C GLY A 244 -4.38 -28.56 27.15
N ARG A 245 -5.69 -28.24 27.14
CA ARG A 245 -6.41 -27.67 28.31
C ARG A 245 -6.47 -28.57 29.56
N ARG A 246 -6.11 -29.85 29.45
CA ARG A 246 -6.09 -30.84 30.56
C ARG A 246 -4.70 -31.14 31.10
N SER A 247 -3.66 -30.51 30.56
CA SER A 247 -2.27 -30.73 30.97
C SER A 247 -1.99 -30.19 32.38
N THR A 248 -1.18 -30.92 33.15
CA THR A 248 -0.78 -30.58 34.52
C THR A 248 0.43 -29.63 34.54
N ILE A 249 0.73 -29.03 35.70
CA ILE A 249 1.87 -28.12 35.86
C ILE A 249 3.19 -28.86 35.63
N GLU A 250 3.28 -30.12 36.04
CA GLU A 250 4.46 -30.97 35.81
C GLU A 250 4.75 -31.18 34.32
N GLU A 251 3.72 -31.27 33.48
CA GLU A 251 3.89 -31.38 32.02
C GLU A 251 4.43 -30.06 31.42
N ILE A 252 4.02 -28.91 31.97
CA ILE A 252 4.58 -27.61 31.58
C ILE A 252 6.07 -27.56 31.95
N VAL A 253 6.41 -27.90 33.20
CA VAL A 253 7.80 -27.97 33.69
C VAL A 253 8.64 -28.91 32.82
N GLU A 254 8.10 -30.07 32.44
CA GLU A 254 8.80 -31.01 31.58
C GLU A 254 9.08 -30.42 30.19
N ARG A 255 8.13 -29.70 29.58
CA ARG A 255 8.37 -29.05 28.27
C ARG A 255 9.46 -28.01 28.32
N PHE A 256 9.50 -27.19 29.37
CA PHE A 256 10.56 -26.21 29.58
C PHE A 256 11.92 -26.86 29.79
N TYR A 257 11.96 -27.95 30.57
CA TYR A 257 13.17 -28.74 30.77
C TYR A 257 13.69 -29.34 29.45
N GLN A 258 12.79 -29.88 28.61
CA GLN A 258 13.16 -30.43 27.30
C GLN A 258 13.71 -29.35 26.34
N TRP A 259 13.16 -28.13 26.37
CA TRP A 259 13.76 -27.02 25.62
C TRP A 259 15.14 -26.68 26.14
N TRP A 260 15.33 -26.59 27.46
CA TRP A 260 16.63 -26.27 28.03
C TRP A 260 17.71 -27.32 27.72
N LEU A 261 17.34 -28.58 27.47
CA LEU A 261 18.30 -29.60 27.03
C LEU A 261 18.91 -29.33 25.64
N THR A 262 18.24 -28.55 24.79
CA THR A 262 18.63 -28.34 23.38
C THR A 262 18.94 -26.89 23.01
N GLN A 263 18.51 -25.92 23.83
CA GLN A 263 18.71 -24.50 23.57
C GLN A 263 18.62 -23.67 24.86
N ASN A 264 19.04 -22.41 24.79
CA ASN A 264 18.86 -21.51 25.92
C ASN A 264 17.38 -21.15 26.11
N VAL A 265 16.95 -20.94 27.36
CA VAL A 265 15.56 -20.60 27.70
C VAL A 265 15.52 -19.32 28.56
N LEU A 266 14.74 -18.35 28.12
CA LEU A 266 14.51 -17.07 28.80
C LEU A 266 13.03 -16.89 29.11
N LEU A 267 12.71 -16.70 30.37
CA LEU A 267 11.37 -16.38 30.86
C LEU A 267 11.35 -14.93 31.34
N ILE A 268 10.38 -14.15 30.88
CA ILE A 268 10.23 -12.76 31.29
C ILE A 268 8.79 -12.51 31.72
N PHE A 269 8.61 -12.13 32.97
CA PHE A 269 7.33 -11.76 33.55
C PHE A 269 7.30 -10.25 33.78
N PHE A 270 6.44 -9.56 33.04
CA PHE A 270 6.22 -8.11 33.14
C PHE A 270 5.05 -7.79 34.06
N GLY A 271 5.18 -6.73 34.86
CA GLY A 271 4.12 -6.23 35.74
C GLY A 271 3.88 -7.13 36.95
N VAL A 272 4.96 -7.57 37.61
CA VAL A 272 4.89 -8.46 38.78
C VAL A 272 4.21 -7.78 39.96
N ASP A 273 4.31 -6.45 40.06
CA ASP A 273 3.55 -5.57 40.95
C ASP A 273 2.03 -5.81 40.90
N SER A 274 1.52 -6.26 39.75
CA SER A 274 0.10 -6.53 39.55
C SER A 274 -0.37 -7.87 40.16
N LEU A 275 0.55 -8.74 40.61
CA LEU A 275 0.21 -10.00 41.28
C LEU A 275 0.03 -9.80 42.78
N SER A 276 -0.65 -10.76 43.43
CA SER A 276 -0.60 -10.87 44.88
C SER A 276 0.69 -11.58 45.32
N GLU A 277 1.15 -11.28 46.54
CA GLU A 277 2.31 -11.94 47.15
C GLU A 277 2.19 -13.48 47.12
N GLY A 278 0.99 -14.01 47.41
CA GLY A 278 0.73 -15.46 47.36
C GLY A 278 0.82 -16.06 45.95
N PHE A 279 0.48 -15.31 44.90
CA PHE A 279 0.55 -15.80 43.52
C PHE A 279 1.99 -15.86 43.00
N LEU A 280 2.83 -14.90 43.38
CA LEU A 280 4.25 -14.97 43.05
C LEU A 280 4.92 -16.13 43.80
N GLN A 281 4.54 -16.36 45.06
CA GLN A 281 5.01 -17.51 45.83
C GLN A 281 4.64 -18.84 45.17
N GLU A 282 3.40 -18.99 44.69
CA GLU A 282 2.93 -20.18 43.97
C GLU A 282 3.69 -20.37 42.64
N LEU A 283 3.91 -19.31 41.84
CA LEU A 283 4.71 -19.38 40.61
C LEU A 283 6.14 -19.89 40.89
N ILE A 284 6.77 -19.42 41.96
CA ILE A 284 8.11 -19.85 42.34
C ILE A 284 8.10 -21.32 42.82
N GLN A 285 7.16 -21.69 43.69
CA GLN A 285 7.10 -23.02 44.32
C GLN A 285 6.66 -24.14 43.35
N ASP A 286 5.65 -23.87 42.53
CA ASP A 286 4.99 -24.92 41.73
C ASP A 286 5.57 -25.02 40.31
N PHE A 287 6.29 -24.01 39.83
CA PHE A 287 6.88 -24.00 38.49
C PHE A 287 8.39 -23.78 38.45
N TRP A 288 8.90 -22.68 39.03
CA TRP A 288 10.33 -22.37 38.93
C TRP A 288 11.21 -23.36 39.71
N GLN A 289 10.86 -23.65 40.96
CA GLN A 289 11.61 -24.55 41.81
C GLN A 289 11.67 -25.99 41.27
N PRO A 290 10.56 -26.61 40.79
CA PRO A 290 10.61 -27.93 40.16
C PRO A 290 11.47 -27.97 38.88
N LEU A 291 11.42 -26.92 38.05
CA LEU A 291 12.24 -26.80 36.84
C LEU A 291 13.73 -26.71 37.18
N VAL A 292 14.10 -25.85 38.13
CA VAL A 292 15.48 -25.68 38.60
C VAL A 292 16.01 -26.97 39.24
N ASN A 293 15.21 -27.66 40.05
CA ASN A 293 15.61 -28.94 40.66
C ASN A 293 15.96 -30.00 39.60
N LYS A 294 15.19 -30.08 38.50
CA LYS A 294 15.51 -30.97 37.37
C LYS A 294 16.86 -30.62 36.74
N VAL A 295 17.10 -29.33 36.49
CA VAL A 295 18.36 -28.81 35.92
C VAL A 295 19.57 -29.11 36.81
N ILE A 296 19.47 -28.88 38.12
CA ILE A 296 20.59 -29.07 39.08
C ILE A 296 20.87 -30.56 39.34
N SER A 297 19.86 -31.44 39.21
CA SER A 297 20.02 -32.88 39.46
C SER A 297 20.92 -33.62 38.46
N ILE A 298 21.29 -32.96 37.35
CA ILE A 298 22.20 -33.51 36.35
C ILE A 298 23.63 -33.57 36.92
N LYS A 299 24.22 -34.77 36.94
CA LYS A 299 25.58 -35.00 37.45
C LYS A 299 26.59 -34.13 36.69
N LYS A 300 27.54 -33.52 37.42
CA LYS A 300 28.59 -32.59 36.91
C LYS A 300 29.37 -33.05 35.67
N GLU A 301 29.37 -34.35 35.36
CA GLU A 301 30.01 -34.93 34.16
C GLU A 301 29.18 -34.74 32.86
N SER A 302 27.94 -34.23 32.96
CA SER A 302 27.01 -33.98 31.84
C SER A 302 26.40 -32.58 31.92
N ALA A 303 27.18 -31.57 32.32
CA ALA A 303 26.68 -30.19 32.39
C ALA A 303 26.27 -29.69 30.99
N SER A 304 24.99 -29.38 30.81
CA SER A 304 24.46 -28.77 29.58
C SER A 304 25.14 -27.42 29.31
N GLN A 305 25.41 -27.12 28.04
CA GLN A 305 25.96 -25.84 27.60
C GLN A 305 24.92 -24.70 27.63
N PHE A 306 23.63 -25.02 27.79
CA PHE A 306 22.53 -24.07 27.66
C PHE A 306 22.16 -23.40 28.99
N ARG A 307 21.73 -22.14 28.90
CA ARG A 307 21.37 -21.30 30.04
C ARG A 307 19.85 -21.26 30.24
N LEU A 308 19.42 -21.24 31.49
CA LEU A 308 18.03 -21.03 31.90
C LEU A 308 17.98 -19.76 32.76
N LEU A 309 17.19 -18.77 32.33
CA LEU A 309 17.07 -17.48 32.99
C LEU A 309 15.59 -17.08 33.15
N MET A 310 15.27 -16.45 34.27
CA MET A 310 13.95 -15.87 34.54
C MET A 310 14.11 -14.44 35.06
N PHE A 311 13.39 -13.50 34.45
CA PHE A 311 13.29 -12.11 34.88
C PHE A 311 11.89 -11.80 35.39
N LEU A 312 11.85 -11.10 36.51
CA LEU A 312 10.65 -10.58 37.16
C LEU A 312 10.75 -9.05 37.12
N VAL A 313 9.88 -8.40 36.35
CA VAL A 313 9.89 -6.93 36.18
C VAL A 313 8.78 -6.32 37.03
N ASP A 314 9.19 -5.53 38.03
CA ASP A 314 8.34 -4.87 39.02
C ASP A 314 8.32 -3.35 38.78
N TYR A 315 7.28 -2.86 38.12
CA TYR A 315 7.19 -1.46 37.73
C TYR A 315 6.96 -0.51 38.91
N GLU A 316 6.40 -1.00 40.02
CA GLU A 316 6.10 -0.16 41.20
C GLU A 316 7.19 -0.25 42.28
N GLY A 317 8.16 -1.17 42.15
CA GLY A 317 9.21 -1.41 43.14
C GLY A 317 8.70 -2.01 44.46
N CYS A 318 7.43 -2.43 44.51
CA CYS A 318 6.77 -2.88 45.72
C CYS A 318 7.10 -4.33 46.08
N VAL A 319 7.47 -5.16 45.10
CA VAL A 319 7.74 -6.60 45.29
C VAL A 319 8.94 -6.80 46.21
N GLY A 320 9.90 -5.88 46.19
CA GLY A 320 11.07 -5.89 47.08
C GLY A 320 10.75 -5.73 48.57
N SER A 321 9.49 -5.45 48.93
CA SER A 321 8.98 -5.34 50.31
C SER A 321 8.12 -6.52 50.77
N TRP A 322 7.82 -7.47 49.87
CA TRP A 322 7.02 -8.66 50.17
C TRP A 322 7.82 -9.68 51.00
N ASN A 323 7.13 -10.52 51.77
CA ASN A 323 7.74 -11.56 52.61
C ASN A 323 8.07 -12.82 51.79
N ILE A 324 8.82 -12.61 50.70
CA ILE A 324 9.37 -13.64 49.81
C ILE A 324 10.89 -13.62 49.96
N PRO A 325 11.57 -14.78 50.02
CA PRO A 325 13.02 -14.81 50.14
C PRO A 325 13.68 -14.26 48.87
N PHE A 326 14.46 -13.19 49.02
CA PHE A 326 15.32 -12.63 47.98
C PHE A 326 16.78 -12.67 48.41
N ALA A 327 17.67 -12.93 47.46
CA ALA A 327 19.10 -12.79 47.68
C ALA A 327 19.54 -11.36 47.30
N GLU A 328 20.28 -10.70 48.19
CA GLU A 328 20.86 -9.38 47.92
C GLU A 328 22.25 -9.47 47.27
N THR A 329 22.95 -10.60 47.46
CA THR A 329 24.24 -10.89 46.83
C THR A 329 24.30 -12.33 46.34
N LEU A 330 25.05 -12.56 45.26
CA LEU A 330 25.29 -13.88 44.69
C LEU A 330 26.53 -14.51 45.35
N ASP A 331 26.35 -15.08 46.54
CA ASP A 331 27.40 -15.82 47.23
C ASP A 331 27.44 -17.33 46.81
N PRO A 332 28.51 -18.08 47.12
CA PRO A 332 28.62 -19.49 46.75
C PRO A 332 27.58 -20.43 47.38
N THR A 333 26.81 -19.94 48.37
CA THR A 333 25.74 -20.68 49.06
C THR A 333 24.34 -20.34 48.53
N TRP A 334 24.24 -19.40 47.58
CA TRP A 334 23.00 -19.00 46.94
C TRP A 334 22.33 -20.15 46.18
N ASN A 335 21.01 -20.21 46.27
CA ASN A 335 20.20 -21.21 45.57
C ASN A 335 19.44 -20.60 44.38
N PRO A 336 19.57 -21.14 43.14
CA PRO A 336 18.92 -20.59 41.95
C PRO A 336 17.38 -20.51 41.95
N TYR A 337 16.68 -21.20 42.86
CA TYR A 337 15.23 -20.99 43.02
C TYR A 337 14.87 -19.76 43.87
N THR A 338 15.85 -19.10 44.49
CA THR A 338 15.68 -17.85 45.24
C THR A 338 16.00 -16.66 44.33
N PRO A 339 15.02 -15.81 43.97
CA PRO A 339 15.27 -14.68 43.09
C PRO A 339 16.29 -13.69 43.69
N VAL A 340 17.06 -13.03 42.83
CA VAL A 340 18.04 -12.02 43.22
C VAL A 340 17.39 -10.64 43.14
N LYS A 341 17.51 -9.85 44.20
CA LYS A 341 17.07 -8.46 44.23
C LYS A 341 18.22 -7.57 43.76
N LEU A 342 17.98 -6.80 42.70
CA LEU A 342 18.94 -5.83 42.20
C LEU A 342 18.92 -4.55 43.04
N PRO A 343 20.05 -3.82 43.13
CA PRO A 343 20.08 -2.52 43.81
C PRO A 343 19.14 -1.51 43.12
N VAL A 344 18.62 -0.58 43.91
CA VAL A 344 17.81 0.52 43.39
C VAL A 344 18.71 1.45 42.57
N LEU A 345 18.23 1.89 41.41
CA LEU A 345 18.95 2.87 40.58
C LEU A 345 19.06 4.20 41.34
N THR A 346 20.29 4.69 41.48
CA THR A 346 20.60 6.00 42.07
C THR A 346 21.16 6.94 41.00
N GLU A 347 21.25 8.23 41.32
CA GLU A 347 21.94 9.22 40.50
C GLU A 347 23.41 8.82 40.28
N PHE A 348 23.95 9.11 39.09
CA PHE A 348 25.36 8.98 38.79
C PHE A 348 26.15 10.06 39.52
N SER A 349 27.10 9.62 40.35
CA SER A 349 28.04 10.53 41.00
C SER A 349 29.14 11.02 40.03
N GLU A 350 29.75 12.15 40.37
CA GLU A 350 30.93 12.67 39.68
C GLU A 350 32.04 11.60 39.60
N ASP A 351 32.29 10.89 40.71
CA ASP A 351 33.29 9.82 40.75
C ASP A 351 32.93 8.67 39.79
N GLU A 352 31.66 8.27 39.68
CA GLU A 352 31.24 7.19 38.77
C GLU A 352 31.40 7.58 37.30
N LEU A 353 31.04 8.81 36.91
CA LEU A 353 31.18 9.30 35.55
C LEU A 353 32.64 9.53 35.16
N THR A 354 33.44 10.10 36.06
CA THR A 354 34.88 10.29 35.86
C THR A 354 35.58 8.95 35.69
N ASN A 355 35.33 7.99 36.58
CA ASN A 355 35.89 6.64 36.45
C ASN A 355 35.46 6.00 35.13
N TRP A 356 34.18 6.07 34.77
CA TRP A 356 33.70 5.48 33.51
C TRP A 356 34.43 6.07 32.29
N LEU A 357 34.51 7.40 32.17
CA LEU A 357 35.18 8.06 31.06
C LEU A 357 36.67 7.70 31.01
N GLU A 358 37.37 7.68 32.16
CA GLU A 358 38.79 7.29 32.23
C GLU A 358 39.04 5.85 31.78
N PHE A 359 38.16 4.90 32.16
CA PHE A 359 38.31 3.48 31.82
C PHE A 359 37.85 3.13 30.39
N THR A 360 37.15 4.03 29.70
CA THR A 360 36.63 3.80 28.34
C THR A 360 37.13 4.80 27.30
N VAL A 361 38.20 5.55 27.61
CA VAL A 361 38.83 6.56 26.74
C VAL A 361 39.08 6.06 25.31
N ASP A 362 39.45 4.79 25.14
CA ASP A 362 39.82 4.23 23.83
C ASP A 362 38.60 3.91 22.93
N GLU A 363 37.40 3.87 23.49
CA GLU A 363 36.16 3.47 22.79
C GLU A 363 35.19 4.63 22.54
N LEU A 364 35.42 5.80 23.15
CA LEU A 364 34.50 6.94 23.14
C LEU A 364 34.94 8.05 22.16
N PRO A 365 33.99 8.80 21.56
CA PRO A 365 34.32 9.89 20.66
C PRO A 365 35.04 11.04 21.37
N THR A 366 35.90 11.75 20.63
CA THR A 366 36.87 12.73 21.16
C THR A 366 36.23 13.88 21.94
N ASN A 367 34.99 14.23 21.61
CA ASN A 367 34.18 15.23 22.30
C ASN A 367 33.81 14.85 23.75
N LEU A 368 33.75 13.56 24.10
CA LEU A 368 33.50 13.09 25.47
C LEU A 368 34.79 13.01 26.33
N ILE A 369 35.97 12.92 25.70
CA ILE A 369 37.22 12.55 26.39
C ILE A 369 38.30 13.64 26.40
N ASN A 370 38.17 14.70 25.59
CA ASN A 370 39.20 15.76 25.50
C ASN A 370 39.41 16.53 26.81
N GLN A 371 38.37 16.68 27.64
CA GLN A 371 38.42 17.32 28.95
C GLN A 371 37.45 16.60 29.90
N ILE A 372 37.87 15.46 30.47
CA ILE A 372 37.02 14.57 31.28
C ILE A 372 36.33 15.35 32.40
N ASP A 373 37.09 16.08 33.23
CA ASP A 373 36.52 16.84 34.36
C ASP A 373 35.45 17.87 33.91
N GLU A 374 35.71 18.59 32.81
CA GLU A 374 34.76 19.57 32.28
C GLU A 374 33.54 18.87 31.66
N THR A 375 33.74 17.72 31.01
CA THR A 375 32.67 16.92 30.39
C THR A 375 31.76 16.31 31.44
N VAL A 376 32.31 15.77 32.54
CA VAL A 376 31.52 15.26 33.68
C VAL A 376 30.69 16.37 34.29
N GLN A 377 31.26 17.56 34.46
CA GLN A 377 30.52 18.72 34.97
C GLN A 377 29.43 19.18 33.98
N ILE A 378 29.66 19.15 32.67
CA ILE A 378 28.64 19.42 31.66
C ILE A 378 27.50 18.40 31.77
N ILE A 379 27.83 17.11 31.82
CA ILE A 379 26.85 16.02 31.96
C ILE A 379 26.02 16.23 33.23
N LEU A 380 26.64 16.41 34.38
CA LEU A 380 25.93 16.61 35.66
C LEU A 380 25.04 17.86 35.65
N ASN A 381 25.51 18.98 35.11
CA ASN A 381 24.74 20.23 35.05
C ASN A 381 23.53 20.14 34.10
N ASN A 382 23.65 19.36 33.02
CA ASN A 382 22.59 19.19 32.02
C ASN A 382 21.70 17.97 32.29
N SER A 383 21.97 17.20 33.35
CA SER A 383 21.25 15.99 33.72
C SER A 383 20.66 16.02 35.14
N ASP A 384 20.41 17.22 35.66
CA ASP A 384 19.87 17.44 37.01
C ASP A 384 20.67 16.66 38.09
N ASN A 385 22.00 16.84 38.08
CA ASN A 385 22.95 16.19 38.99
C ASN A 385 23.01 14.66 38.89
N GLY A 386 22.91 14.12 37.68
CA GLY A 386 23.23 12.71 37.45
C GLY A 386 22.03 11.78 37.33
N ILE A 387 20.83 12.31 37.06
CA ILE A 387 19.66 11.46 36.80
C ILE A 387 19.95 10.54 35.61
N PRO A 388 19.87 9.20 35.75
CA PRO A 388 20.38 8.27 34.75
C PRO A 388 19.85 8.47 33.33
N GLU A 389 18.57 8.77 33.17
CA GLU A 389 17.97 9.02 31.85
C GLU A 389 18.55 10.29 31.19
N LEU A 390 18.62 11.38 31.95
CA LEU A 390 19.13 12.66 31.45
C LEU A 390 20.64 12.62 31.19
N VAL A 391 21.39 11.87 32.02
CA VAL A 391 22.82 11.59 31.80
C VAL A 391 23.01 10.89 30.46
N LEU A 392 22.22 9.85 30.18
CA LEU A 392 22.33 9.10 28.93
C LEU A 392 21.90 9.93 27.71
N ALA A 393 20.86 10.77 27.86
CA ALA A 393 20.44 11.69 26.82
C ALA A 393 21.54 12.72 26.50
N GLU A 394 22.20 13.26 27.52
CA GLU A 394 23.30 14.21 27.35
C GLU A 394 24.55 13.54 26.76
N ILE A 395 24.88 12.31 27.18
CA ILE A 395 25.97 11.52 26.58
C ILE A 395 25.67 11.27 25.09
N CYS A 396 24.43 10.97 24.73
CA CYS A 396 24.01 10.78 23.33
C CYS A 396 24.16 12.09 22.54
N HIS A 397 23.69 13.21 23.10
CA HIS A 397 23.83 14.54 22.51
C HIS A 397 25.30 14.89 22.27
N LEU A 398 26.14 14.72 23.29
CA LEU A 398 27.58 14.93 23.20
C LEU A 398 28.23 13.97 22.21
N SER A 399 27.67 12.78 21.98
CA SER A 399 28.16 11.81 20.98
C SER A 399 27.64 12.08 19.55
N GLY A 400 26.81 13.10 19.33
CA GLY A 400 26.19 13.36 18.02
C GLY A 400 25.07 12.38 17.65
N LEU A 401 24.48 11.72 18.65
CA LEU A 401 23.39 10.77 18.50
C LEU A 401 22.08 11.38 19.03
N ASP A 402 20.96 11.11 18.35
CA ASP A 402 19.64 11.47 18.85
C ASP A 402 19.18 10.44 19.89
N TRP A 403 18.91 10.91 21.12
CA TRP A 403 18.47 10.06 22.24
C TRP A 403 17.21 9.25 21.89
N TYR A 404 16.21 9.87 21.27
CA TYR A 404 14.92 9.24 20.99
C TYR A 404 15.02 8.19 19.88
N GLU A 405 15.88 8.40 18.86
CA GLU A 405 16.19 7.39 17.85
C GLU A 405 16.91 6.17 18.45
N GLN A 406 17.77 6.38 19.43
CA GLN A 406 18.49 5.28 20.10
C GLN A 406 17.61 4.57 21.13
N GLU A 407 16.78 5.31 21.86
CA GLU A 407 15.79 4.79 22.80
C GLU A 407 14.84 3.80 22.10
N GLU A 408 14.35 4.14 20.90
CA GLU A 408 13.45 3.27 20.13
C GLU A 408 14.11 1.94 19.74
N LYS A 409 15.42 1.96 19.43
CA LYS A 409 16.21 0.76 19.13
C LYS A 409 16.41 -0.09 20.40
N TRP A 410 16.64 0.54 21.55
CA TRP A 410 16.96 -0.14 22.81
C TRP A 410 15.73 -0.68 23.56
N LEU A 411 14.52 -0.16 23.29
CA LEU A 411 13.26 -0.66 23.85
C LEU A 411 12.76 -1.98 23.22
N ARG A 412 13.43 -2.49 22.17
CA ARG A 412 13.05 -3.75 21.49
C ARG A 412 13.98 -4.90 21.87
N LEU A 413 13.51 -5.88 22.64
CA LEU A 413 14.16 -7.19 22.73
C LEU A 413 13.95 -7.92 21.38
N GLY A 414 15.02 -8.06 20.58
CA GLY A 414 15.03 -8.91 19.39
C GLY A 414 14.08 -8.46 18.27
N GLY A 415 14.39 -7.33 17.65
CA GLY A 415 14.04 -7.07 16.25
C GLY A 415 15.33 -7.09 15.45
N GLY A 416 15.38 -7.84 14.35
CA GLY A 416 16.52 -7.88 13.44
C GLY A 416 16.74 -6.53 12.76
N GLY A 417 17.35 -5.60 13.47
CA GLY A 417 17.99 -4.41 12.94
C GLY A 417 19.48 -4.54 13.22
N ARG A 418 20.28 -4.65 12.17
CA ARG A 418 21.75 -4.68 12.26
C ARG A 418 22.23 -3.47 13.06
N THR A 419 22.92 -3.70 14.17
CA THR A 419 23.83 -2.71 14.74
C THR A 419 24.98 -2.52 13.73
N PRO A 420 25.40 -1.29 13.38
CA PRO A 420 26.57 -1.10 12.55
C PRO A 420 27.81 -1.53 13.34
N LEU A 421 28.46 -2.60 12.90
CA LEU A 421 29.83 -2.87 13.31
C LEU A 421 30.70 -1.82 12.64
N ILE A 422 31.23 -0.89 13.44
CA ILE A 422 32.40 -0.09 13.09
C ILE A 422 33.53 -1.10 12.85
N GLN A 423 33.81 -1.42 11.58
CA GLN A 423 35.03 -2.13 11.23
C GLN A 423 36.16 -1.09 11.12
N SER A 424 36.94 -1.01 12.20
CA SER A 424 38.28 -0.48 12.17
C SER A 424 39.11 -1.21 11.10
N GLU A 425 39.80 -0.43 10.27
CA GLU A 425 40.77 -0.90 9.29
C GLU A 425 41.79 -1.85 9.94
N GLN A 426 41.83 -3.10 9.49
CA GLN A 426 43.08 -3.88 9.48
C GLN A 426 43.21 -4.63 8.16
N LYS A 427 44.12 -4.11 7.34
CA LYS A 427 44.83 -4.85 6.29
C LYS A 427 45.50 -6.08 6.90
N GLU A 428 45.02 -7.27 6.56
CA GLU A 428 45.88 -8.45 6.53
C GLU A 428 45.64 -9.26 5.25
N SER A 429 46.78 -9.61 4.66
CA SER A 429 47.01 -10.27 3.38
C SER A 429 46.40 -11.66 3.31
N LEU A 430 45.55 -11.90 2.29
CA LEU A 430 45.15 -13.25 1.88
C LEU A 430 46.21 -13.83 0.95
N ASP A 431 46.96 -14.80 1.48
CA ASP A 431 47.78 -15.71 0.71
C ASP A 431 46.90 -16.57 -0.22
N ILE A 432 47.38 -16.68 -1.45
CA ILE A 432 46.79 -17.40 -2.57
C ILE A 432 46.80 -18.90 -2.28
N VAL A 433 45.63 -19.52 -2.17
CA VAL A 433 45.46 -20.95 -2.44
C VAL A 433 44.38 -21.11 -3.51
N ASN A 434 44.82 -21.59 -4.67
CA ASN A 434 44.03 -21.87 -5.87
C ASN A 434 42.72 -22.62 -5.56
N PRO A 435 41.56 -22.18 -6.08
CA PRO A 435 40.43 -23.06 -6.27
C PRO A 435 40.63 -23.86 -7.56
N PHE A 436 40.49 -25.18 -7.45
CA PHE A 436 40.31 -26.07 -8.60
C PHE A 436 39.07 -25.64 -9.41
N PRO A 437 39.08 -25.71 -10.75
CA PRO A 437 37.89 -25.45 -11.55
C PRO A 437 37.00 -26.69 -11.50
N ILE A 438 35.83 -26.57 -10.89
CA ILE A 438 34.68 -27.43 -11.21
C ILE A 438 33.61 -26.50 -11.76
N THR A 439 33.65 -26.27 -13.07
CA THR A 439 32.51 -25.75 -13.83
C THR A 439 31.47 -26.87 -13.90
N GLN A 440 30.55 -26.91 -12.94
CA GLN A 440 29.23 -27.49 -13.19
C GLN A 440 28.38 -26.37 -13.77
N SER A 441 28.01 -26.50 -15.04
CA SER A 441 27.01 -25.63 -15.68
C SER A 441 25.71 -25.71 -14.87
N GLU A 442 25.23 -24.59 -14.36
CA GLU A 442 23.88 -24.55 -13.77
C GLU A 442 22.87 -25.03 -14.82
N PRO A 443 21.90 -25.90 -14.44
CA PRO A 443 20.90 -26.37 -15.39
C PRO A 443 20.06 -25.18 -15.87
N ILE A 444 20.00 -24.98 -17.18
CA ILE A 444 19.17 -23.97 -17.86
C ILE A 444 17.80 -24.59 -18.15
N VAL A 445 16.74 -23.80 -17.97
CA VAL A 445 15.38 -24.13 -18.45
C VAL A 445 15.10 -23.27 -19.67
N CYS A 446 14.66 -23.91 -20.75
CA CYS A 446 14.38 -23.28 -22.03
C CYS A 446 12.86 -23.23 -22.29
N PHE A 447 12.40 -22.09 -22.79
CA PHE A 447 11.02 -21.92 -23.23
C PHE A 447 10.98 -21.32 -24.64
N HIS A 448 10.01 -21.76 -25.44
CA HIS A 448 9.72 -21.16 -26.74
C HIS A 448 8.56 -20.19 -26.64
N LEU A 449 8.77 -18.97 -27.11
CA LEU A 449 7.77 -17.92 -27.14
C LEU A 449 7.24 -17.68 -28.55
N PHE A 450 5.92 -17.72 -28.69
CA PHE A 450 5.21 -17.43 -29.93
C PHE A 450 4.37 -16.18 -29.76
N PHE A 451 4.42 -15.31 -30.77
CA PHE A 451 3.61 -14.10 -30.83
C PHE A 451 2.63 -14.23 -32.00
N ASN A 452 1.36 -14.43 -31.68
CA ASN A 452 0.31 -14.73 -32.64
C ASN A 452 -0.77 -13.65 -32.61
N ILE A 453 -1.46 -13.53 -33.74
CA ILE A 453 -2.54 -12.57 -33.94
C ILE A 453 -3.68 -13.26 -34.69
N SER A 454 -4.94 -12.97 -34.31
CA SER A 454 -6.11 -13.61 -34.92
C SER A 454 -6.27 -13.28 -36.41
N SER A 455 -5.88 -12.08 -36.83
CA SER A 455 -5.88 -11.65 -38.24
C SER A 455 -4.81 -10.59 -38.49
N HIS A 456 -4.19 -10.60 -39.67
CA HIS A 456 -3.25 -9.55 -40.09
C HIS A 456 -3.95 -8.36 -40.78
N SER A 457 -5.27 -8.45 -40.94
CA SER A 457 -6.09 -7.34 -41.41
C SER A 457 -7.41 -7.25 -40.65
N THR A 458 -7.86 -6.03 -40.40
CA THR A 458 -9.15 -5.75 -39.76
C THR A 458 -9.72 -4.43 -40.29
N THR A 459 -10.96 -4.12 -39.97
CA THR A 459 -11.55 -2.80 -40.25
C THR A 459 -11.46 -1.92 -39.01
N VAL A 460 -11.54 -0.60 -39.19
CA VAL A 460 -11.79 0.31 -38.07
C VAL A 460 -13.05 -0.14 -37.30
N GLY A 461 -12.97 -0.18 -35.96
CA GLY A 461 -13.99 -0.74 -35.06
C GLY A 461 -13.98 -2.27 -34.93
N GLY A 462 -13.20 -2.97 -35.76
CA GLY A 462 -13.03 -4.42 -35.69
C GLY A 462 -12.21 -4.86 -34.48
N GLU A 463 -12.53 -6.03 -33.95
CA GLU A 463 -11.80 -6.65 -32.84
C GLU A 463 -10.66 -7.54 -33.34
N LEU A 464 -9.61 -7.61 -32.54
CA LEU A 464 -8.38 -8.33 -32.82
C LEU A 464 -7.86 -8.96 -31.53
N ALA A 465 -7.54 -10.26 -31.57
CA ALA A 465 -6.91 -10.94 -30.44
C ALA A 465 -5.41 -11.10 -30.71
N VAL A 466 -4.59 -10.68 -29.75
CA VAL A 466 -3.14 -10.85 -29.75
C VAL A 466 -2.77 -11.80 -28.62
N THR A 467 -2.00 -12.83 -28.92
CA THR A 467 -1.65 -13.86 -27.95
C THR A 467 -0.14 -14.08 -27.88
N VAL A 468 0.41 -14.12 -26.67
CA VAL A 468 1.78 -14.56 -26.39
C VAL A 468 1.72 -15.94 -25.75
N GLU A 469 2.27 -16.95 -26.42
CA GLU A 469 2.28 -18.33 -25.96
C GLU A 469 3.67 -18.73 -25.49
N LEU A 470 3.77 -19.25 -24.27
CA LEU A 470 4.97 -19.79 -23.65
C LEU A 470 4.88 -21.32 -23.64
N SER A 471 5.70 -21.97 -24.46
CA SER A 471 5.75 -23.44 -24.63
C SER A 471 7.01 -24.05 -24.00
N PRO A 472 6.92 -25.25 -23.39
CA PRO A 472 8.05 -26.09 -23.03
C PRO A 472 8.98 -26.41 -24.20
N ASP A 473 10.25 -26.71 -23.89
CA ASP A 473 11.22 -27.27 -24.85
C ASP A 473 10.74 -28.62 -25.40
N GLY A 474 10.55 -28.70 -26.72
CA GLY A 474 9.94 -29.86 -27.39
C GLY A 474 9.24 -29.57 -28.72
N ASN A 475 9.00 -28.30 -29.08
CA ASN A 475 8.45 -27.89 -30.38
C ASN A 475 9.50 -27.16 -31.22
N ASP A 476 10.24 -27.91 -32.02
CA ASP A 476 11.19 -27.42 -33.02
C ASP A 476 10.43 -26.62 -34.10
N SER A 477 10.30 -25.31 -33.91
CA SER A 477 9.72 -24.40 -34.91
C SER A 477 10.64 -23.22 -35.14
N SER A 478 10.91 -22.90 -36.42
CA SER A 478 11.95 -21.94 -36.82
C SER A 478 11.65 -20.47 -36.48
N ASN A 479 10.47 -20.17 -35.93
CA ASN A 479 9.97 -18.79 -35.74
C ASN A 479 9.73 -18.40 -34.27
N ALA A 480 10.04 -19.26 -33.30
CA ALA A 480 9.88 -18.96 -31.88
C ALA A 480 11.10 -18.25 -31.30
N TYR A 481 10.89 -17.30 -30.38
CA TYR A 481 11.98 -16.75 -29.58
C TYR A 481 12.33 -17.72 -28.44
N LEU A 482 13.62 -18.05 -28.30
CA LEU A 482 14.11 -18.92 -27.23
C LEU A 482 14.43 -18.08 -25.98
N LEU A 483 13.71 -18.35 -24.90
CA LEU A 483 13.97 -17.76 -23.59
C LEU A 483 14.76 -18.76 -22.72
N GLU A 484 15.99 -18.40 -22.40
CA GLU A 484 16.87 -19.17 -21.51
C GLU A 484 16.90 -18.54 -20.11
N VAL A 485 16.56 -19.32 -19.08
CA VAL A 485 16.59 -18.89 -17.68
C VAL A 485 17.32 -19.95 -16.85
N SER A 486 18.16 -19.54 -15.91
CA SER A 486 18.76 -20.51 -14.97
C SER A 486 17.65 -21.19 -14.15
N ARG A 487 17.81 -22.47 -13.80
CA ARG A 487 16.80 -23.18 -13.00
C ARG A 487 16.56 -22.52 -11.65
N THR A 488 17.58 -21.90 -11.07
CA THR A 488 17.49 -21.18 -9.79
C THR A 488 16.67 -19.91 -9.93
N ASP A 489 16.92 -19.11 -10.98
CA ASP A 489 16.18 -17.88 -11.25
C ASP A 489 14.76 -18.13 -11.74
N ALA A 490 14.49 -19.30 -12.33
CA ALA A 490 13.17 -19.69 -12.77
C ALA A 490 12.21 -19.95 -11.60
N ILE A 491 12.67 -20.35 -10.41
CA ILE A 491 11.76 -20.70 -9.30
C ILE A 491 11.04 -19.44 -8.78
N GLY A 492 9.71 -19.45 -8.85
CA GLY A 492 8.87 -18.32 -8.39
C GLY A 492 8.93 -17.07 -9.28
N SER A 493 9.54 -17.15 -10.46
CA SER A 493 9.65 -16.04 -11.40
C SER A 493 8.46 -15.93 -12.34
N GLU A 494 8.45 -14.84 -13.11
CA GLU A 494 7.41 -14.55 -14.10
C GLU A 494 7.99 -13.90 -15.33
N LEU A 495 7.36 -14.20 -16.47
CA LEU A 495 7.49 -13.43 -17.69
C LEU A 495 6.44 -12.32 -17.66
N ASN A 496 6.87 -11.09 -17.41
CA ASN A 496 6.01 -9.92 -17.52
C ASN A 496 5.95 -9.50 -19.00
N ILE A 497 4.75 -9.23 -19.48
CA ILE A 497 4.47 -8.87 -20.88
C ILE A 497 3.83 -7.50 -20.87
N PHE A 498 4.41 -6.58 -21.66
CA PHE A 498 3.91 -5.23 -21.84
C PHE A 498 3.55 -5.03 -23.32
N LEU A 499 2.25 -4.91 -23.64
CA LEU A 499 1.80 -4.73 -25.01
C LEU A 499 1.62 -3.24 -25.35
N THR A 500 2.19 -2.84 -26.49
CA THR A 500 2.04 -1.52 -27.09
C THR A 500 1.39 -1.70 -28.47
N ALA A 501 0.20 -1.13 -28.65
CA ALA A 501 -0.58 -1.26 -29.89
C ALA A 501 -1.14 0.12 -30.32
N PRO A 502 -0.31 1.03 -30.87
CA PRO A 502 -0.75 2.37 -31.24
C PRO A 502 -1.90 2.31 -32.24
N GLY A 503 -2.95 3.09 -31.98
CA GLY A 503 -4.16 3.09 -32.82
C GLY A 503 -5.13 1.93 -32.55
N PHE A 504 -4.92 1.17 -31.47
CA PHE A 504 -5.91 0.23 -30.92
C PHE A 504 -6.33 0.64 -29.51
N GLN A 505 -7.58 0.38 -29.17
CA GLN A 505 -8.05 0.41 -27.79
C GLN A 505 -7.86 -0.96 -27.16
N PHE A 506 -7.30 -1.00 -25.96
CA PHE A 506 -7.25 -2.22 -25.17
C PHE A 506 -8.62 -2.51 -24.56
N ASN A 507 -9.14 -3.73 -24.76
CA ASN A 507 -10.40 -4.16 -24.14
C ASN A 507 -10.23 -4.66 -22.72
N SER A 508 -9.04 -5.16 -22.41
CA SER A 508 -8.51 -5.58 -21.11
C SER A 508 -7.35 -4.66 -20.68
N ASP A 509 -6.58 -5.06 -19.66
CA ASP A 509 -5.31 -4.40 -19.36
C ASP A 509 -4.28 -4.63 -20.49
N ASN A 510 -3.30 -3.72 -20.62
CA ASN A 510 -2.23 -3.82 -21.62
C ASN A 510 -0.97 -4.52 -21.09
N THR A 511 -1.01 -5.00 -19.85
CA THR A 511 0.05 -5.77 -19.21
C THR A 511 -0.50 -7.07 -18.63
N THR A 512 0.34 -8.10 -18.57
CA THR A 512 0.03 -9.37 -17.91
C THR A 512 1.32 -10.10 -17.52
N SER A 513 1.22 -11.19 -16.76
CA SER A 513 2.35 -12.03 -16.39
C SER A 513 2.05 -13.51 -16.64
N LEU A 514 3.08 -14.25 -17.07
CA LEU A 514 3.04 -15.72 -17.18
C LEU A 514 4.03 -16.33 -16.18
N PRO A 515 3.58 -17.24 -15.28
CA PRO A 515 4.45 -17.98 -14.39
C PRO A 515 5.60 -18.70 -15.11
N ILE A 516 6.84 -18.39 -14.75
CA ILE A 516 8.00 -19.20 -15.14
C ILE A 516 8.33 -20.04 -13.91
N ASP A 517 8.21 -21.36 -13.99
CA ASP A 517 8.63 -22.26 -12.92
C ASP A 517 8.99 -23.63 -13.53
N PRO A 518 10.01 -24.34 -13.04
CA PRO A 518 10.25 -25.73 -13.45
C PRO A 518 9.00 -26.62 -13.36
N ASP A 519 8.10 -26.36 -12.42
CA ASP A 519 6.84 -27.09 -12.24
C ASP A 519 5.76 -26.75 -13.29
N THR A 520 5.87 -25.60 -13.96
CA THR A 520 5.01 -25.19 -15.09
C THR A 520 5.62 -25.53 -16.44
N ALA A 521 6.86 -26.02 -16.47
CA ALA A 521 7.64 -26.30 -17.67
C ALA A 521 7.08 -27.41 -18.59
N ASN A 522 5.93 -28.01 -18.28
CA ASN A 522 5.26 -29.00 -19.14
C ASN A 522 3.88 -28.53 -19.63
N VAL A 523 3.47 -27.30 -19.32
CA VAL A 523 2.15 -26.74 -19.66
C VAL A 523 2.34 -25.53 -20.54
N ILE A 524 1.62 -25.49 -21.67
CA ILE A 524 1.56 -24.32 -22.53
C ILE A 524 0.76 -23.24 -21.79
N GLN A 525 1.33 -22.04 -21.72
CA GLN A 525 0.69 -20.88 -21.09
C GLN A 525 0.44 -19.81 -22.13
N THR A 526 -0.72 -19.18 -22.10
CA THR A 526 -1.12 -18.17 -23.09
C THR A 526 -1.58 -16.91 -22.38
N ALA A 527 -1.01 -15.79 -22.78
CA ALA A 527 -1.48 -14.45 -22.43
C ALA A 527 -2.26 -13.89 -23.61
N SER A 528 -3.50 -13.45 -23.39
CA SER A 528 -4.37 -12.92 -24.45
C SER A 528 -4.68 -11.43 -24.23
N PHE A 529 -4.67 -10.67 -25.32
CA PHE A 529 -5.04 -9.26 -25.35
C PHE A 529 -6.09 -9.04 -26.42
N ASN A 530 -7.24 -8.50 -26.02
CA ASN A 530 -8.30 -8.15 -26.96
C ASN A 530 -8.20 -6.66 -27.28
N LEU A 531 -8.13 -6.33 -28.56
CA LEU A 531 -7.91 -4.99 -29.07
C LEU A 531 -9.05 -4.60 -30.02
N THR A 532 -9.43 -3.33 -30.03
CA THR A 532 -10.36 -2.77 -31.02
C THR A 532 -9.64 -1.72 -31.86
N ALA A 533 -9.68 -1.87 -33.18
CA ALA A 533 -8.98 -0.97 -34.09
C ALA A 533 -9.63 0.43 -34.10
N LEU A 534 -8.84 1.48 -33.84
CA LEU A 534 -9.33 2.86 -33.78
C LEU A 534 -8.98 3.66 -35.04
N ARG A 535 -7.90 3.32 -35.73
CA ARG A 535 -7.35 4.07 -36.85
C ARG A 535 -7.04 3.17 -38.03
N SER A 536 -7.45 3.59 -39.23
CA SER A 536 -7.06 2.93 -40.48
C SER A 536 -5.59 3.19 -40.81
N GLY A 537 -4.93 2.20 -41.40
CA GLY A 537 -3.53 2.25 -41.80
C GLY A 537 -2.77 1.01 -41.35
N LYS A 538 -1.50 0.94 -41.74
CA LYS A 538 -0.58 -0.08 -41.24
C LYS A 538 -0.05 0.37 -39.89
N THR A 539 -0.17 -0.49 -38.88
CA THR A 539 0.31 -0.22 -37.54
C THR A 539 1.05 -1.43 -36.98
N LYS A 540 2.06 -1.16 -36.14
CA LYS A 540 2.86 -2.18 -35.47
C LYS A 540 2.31 -2.44 -34.09
N ILE A 541 2.16 -3.71 -33.74
CA ILE A 541 1.87 -4.16 -32.38
C ILE A 541 3.15 -4.78 -31.83
N GLN A 542 3.55 -4.35 -30.64
CA GLN A 542 4.78 -4.76 -29.98
C GLN A 542 4.48 -5.36 -28.60
N ALA A 543 5.14 -6.46 -28.27
CA ALA A 543 5.13 -7.08 -26.94
C ALA A 543 6.56 -7.03 -26.37
N GLU A 544 6.78 -6.19 -25.37
CA GLU A 544 8.03 -6.16 -24.61
C GLU A 544 7.98 -7.23 -23.51
N LEU A 545 9.06 -7.99 -23.40
CA LEU A 545 9.16 -9.14 -22.51
C LEU A 545 10.23 -8.93 -21.45
N TYR A 546 9.87 -9.20 -20.20
CA TYR A 546 10.73 -8.99 -19.03
C TYR A 546 10.69 -10.21 -18.10
N CYS A 547 11.86 -10.66 -17.62
CA CYS A 547 11.94 -11.62 -16.52
C CYS A 547 12.35 -10.88 -15.25
N GLY A 548 11.48 -10.91 -14.23
CA GLY A 548 11.60 -9.95 -13.12
C GLY A 548 11.51 -8.53 -13.67
N GLU A 549 12.52 -7.70 -13.39
CA GLU A 549 12.69 -6.34 -13.96
C GLU A 549 13.61 -6.31 -15.19
N THR A 550 14.22 -7.44 -15.57
CA THR A 550 15.20 -7.48 -16.65
C THR A 550 14.51 -7.63 -18.01
N TYR A 551 14.67 -6.63 -18.88
CA TYR A 551 14.25 -6.70 -20.28
C TYR A 551 14.96 -7.86 -21.03
N LYS A 552 14.21 -8.59 -21.85
CA LYS A 552 14.71 -9.72 -22.65
C LYS A 552 14.67 -9.43 -24.14
N THR A 553 13.50 -9.05 -24.65
CA THR A 553 13.29 -8.81 -26.08
C THR A 553 11.97 -8.09 -26.33
N THR A 554 11.79 -7.60 -27.56
CA THR A 554 10.52 -7.10 -28.08
C THR A 554 10.11 -7.96 -29.26
N LEU A 555 8.92 -8.54 -29.21
CA LEU A 555 8.28 -9.22 -30.33
C LEU A 555 7.38 -8.21 -31.05
N GLU A 556 7.36 -8.22 -32.37
CA GLU A 556 6.55 -7.28 -33.15
C GLU A 556 5.84 -7.93 -34.34
N THR A 557 4.67 -7.39 -34.69
CA THR A 557 3.90 -7.77 -35.86
C THR A 557 3.21 -6.55 -36.47
N GLU A 558 2.84 -6.64 -37.74
CA GLU A 558 2.15 -5.56 -38.46
C GLU A 558 0.70 -5.97 -38.78
N VAL A 559 -0.21 -5.02 -38.60
CA VAL A 559 -1.64 -5.18 -38.90
C VAL A 559 -2.08 -4.10 -39.86
N GLU A 560 -2.83 -4.50 -40.89
CA GLU A 560 -3.45 -3.58 -41.85
C GLU A 560 -4.90 -3.30 -41.46
N VAL A 561 -5.18 -2.07 -41.05
CA VAL A 561 -6.55 -1.63 -40.70
C VAL A 561 -7.17 -0.88 -41.87
N THR A 562 -8.25 -1.40 -42.44
CA THR A 562 -9.00 -0.74 -43.51
C THR A 562 -10.05 0.22 -42.96
N ALA A 563 -10.30 1.33 -43.67
CA ALA A 563 -11.34 2.28 -43.30
C ALA A 563 -12.74 1.66 -43.51
N PHE A 564 -13.68 1.98 -42.61
CA PHE A 564 -15.09 1.63 -42.74
C PHE A 564 -15.95 2.91 -42.65
N GLU A 565 -16.98 3.02 -43.47
CA GLU A 565 -17.70 4.31 -43.71
C GLU A 565 -18.69 4.72 -42.60
N GLU A 566 -19.02 3.85 -41.65
CA GLU A 566 -19.91 4.20 -40.53
C GLU A 566 -19.31 3.72 -39.20
N THR A 567 -18.72 4.65 -38.44
CA THR A 567 -18.52 4.45 -37.00
C THR A 567 -19.23 5.59 -36.28
N GLU A 568 -20.43 5.34 -35.76
CA GLU A 568 -21.00 6.22 -34.73
C GLU A 568 -20.01 6.30 -33.57
N LEU A 569 -19.74 7.49 -33.03
CA LEU A 569 -19.01 7.62 -31.77
C LEU A 569 -19.94 7.13 -30.66
N GLN A 570 -19.93 5.82 -30.38
CA GLN A 570 -20.64 5.34 -29.20
C GLN A 570 -19.90 5.83 -27.95
N PRO A 571 -20.61 6.40 -26.96
CA PRO A 571 -20.00 6.82 -25.71
C PRO A 571 -19.45 5.58 -24.97
N LEU A 572 -18.15 5.37 -25.12
CA LEU A 572 -17.39 4.28 -24.52
C LEU A 572 -16.72 4.76 -23.22
N ILE A 573 -17.43 5.50 -22.39
CA ILE A 573 -16.96 5.74 -21.03
C ILE A 573 -17.15 4.43 -20.28
N ALA A 574 -16.04 3.78 -19.96
CA ALA A 574 -16.09 2.52 -19.23
C ALA A 574 -16.94 2.71 -17.96
N ALA A 575 -17.97 1.89 -17.77
CA ALA A 575 -18.82 1.91 -16.59
C ALA A 575 -18.05 1.38 -15.38
N ARG A 576 -17.05 2.14 -14.92
CA ARG A 576 -16.19 1.82 -13.78
C ARG A 576 -16.82 2.39 -12.52
N SER A 577 -16.93 1.55 -11.48
CA SER A 577 -17.27 2.04 -10.14
C SER A 577 -16.07 2.84 -9.62
N ARG A 578 -16.20 4.16 -9.54
CA ARG A 578 -15.16 5.07 -9.01
C ARG A 578 -15.63 5.71 -7.69
N PRO A 579 -14.75 5.85 -6.69
CA PRO A 579 -15.06 6.51 -5.42
C PRO A 579 -15.02 8.04 -5.52
N VAL A 580 -14.62 8.57 -6.67
CA VAL A 580 -14.50 10.01 -6.96
C VAL A 580 -15.46 10.43 -8.08
N PRO A 581 -15.96 11.67 -8.11
CA PRO A 581 -16.81 12.17 -9.19
C PRO A 581 -16.13 12.07 -10.57
N GLN A 582 -16.93 11.95 -11.64
CA GLN A 582 -16.45 12.18 -13.01
C GLN A 582 -16.13 13.66 -13.22
N PRO A 583 -15.25 13.99 -14.18
CA PRO A 583 -15.13 15.36 -14.69
C PRO A 583 -16.48 15.93 -15.12
N ASP A 584 -16.65 17.24 -15.01
CA ASP A 584 -17.90 17.93 -15.37
C ASP A 584 -18.24 17.73 -16.86
N ILE A 585 -17.20 17.70 -17.70
CA ILE A 585 -17.27 17.57 -19.14
C ILE A 585 -16.17 16.60 -19.60
N ILE A 586 -16.52 15.69 -20.50
CA ILE A 586 -15.56 14.84 -21.22
C ILE A 586 -15.71 15.14 -22.71
N LEU A 587 -14.61 15.57 -23.34
CA LEU A 587 -14.51 15.80 -24.77
C LEU A 587 -13.68 14.68 -25.38
N GLN A 588 -14.30 13.89 -26.24
CA GLN A 588 -13.66 12.84 -27.01
C GLN A 588 -13.28 13.42 -28.38
N VAL A 589 -12.05 13.18 -28.82
CA VAL A 589 -11.51 13.67 -30.09
C VAL A 589 -10.90 12.52 -30.88
N ARG A 590 -11.43 12.28 -32.06
CA ARG A 590 -10.95 11.24 -32.98
C ARG A 590 -10.60 11.83 -34.33
N THR A 591 -9.52 11.35 -34.92
CA THR A 591 -8.99 11.80 -36.20
C THR A 591 -9.34 10.81 -37.29
N THR A 592 -10.08 11.27 -38.30
CA THR A 592 -10.38 10.49 -39.51
C THR A 592 -9.54 11.03 -40.66
N TRP A 593 -8.67 10.17 -41.22
CA TRP A 593 -7.79 10.52 -42.33
C TRP A 593 -8.44 10.19 -43.68
N ASN A 594 -8.38 11.14 -44.61
CA ASN A 594 -8.71 10.92 -46.01
C ASN A 594 -7.42 10.95 -46.84
N ALA A 595 -6.98 9.77 -47.26
CA ALA A 595 -5.75 9.60 -48.03
C ALA A 595 -5.80 10.28 -49.41
N ASP A 596 -6.97 10.31 -50.06
CA ASP A 596 -7.12 10.83 -51.43
C ASP A 596 -6.84 12.33 -51.52
N ILE A 597 -7.22 13.08 -50.47
CA ILE A 597 -7.04 14.53 -50.41
C ILE A 597 -5.95 14.97 -49.41
N SER A 598 -5.21 14.03 -48.82
CA SER A 598 -4.18 14.31 -47.82
C SER A 598 -4.66 15.27 -46.72
N ALA A 599 -5.82 14.97 -46.16
CA ALA A 599 -6.47 15.80 -45.14
C ALA A 599 -7.08 14.92 -44.04
N CYS A 600 -7.28 15.50 -42.87
CA CYS A 600 -7.98 14.87 -41.76
C CYS A 600 -9.21 15.68 -41.33
N THR A 601 -10.15 15.01 -40.70
CA THR A 601 -11.28 15.62 -40.00
C THR A 601 -11.26 15.14 -38.56
N PHE A 602 -11.46 16.06 -37.61
CA PHE A 602 -11.59 15.74 -36.20
C PHE A 602 -13.06 15.58 -35.86
N ASN A 603 -13.42 14.39 -35.39
CA ASN A 603 -14.75 14.05 -34.88
C ASN A 603 -14.75 14.26 -33.37
N TYR A 604 -15.78 14.92 -32.85
CA TYR A 604 -15.91 15.32 -31.46
C TYR A 604 -17.19 14.76 -30.86
N HIS A 605 -17.06 14.10 -29.71
CA HIS A 605 -18.19 13.73 -28.86
C HIS A 605 -18.06 14.43 -27.50
N ILE A 606 -19.15 14.96 -26.96
CA ILE A 606 -19.14 15.71 -25.70
C ILE A 606 -20.16 15.14 -24.72
N ASP A 607 -19.65 14.63 -23.60
CA ASP A 607 -20.45 14.17 -22.48
C ASP A 607 -20.43 15.20 -21.35
N SER A 608 -21.53 15.33 -20.63
CA SER A 608 -21.54 16.10 -19.39
C SER A 608 -22.27 15.43 -18.25
N TYR A 609 -21.66 15.59 -17.08
CA TYR A 609 -22.12 15.08 -15.81
C TYR A 609 -22.70 16.18 -14.91
N GLN A 610 -22.90 17.38 -15.45
CA GLN A 610 -23.54 18.51 -14.79
C GLN A 610 -24.98 18.68 -15.30
N PRO A 611 -26.01 18.52 -14.45
CA PRO A 611 -27.42 18.66 -14.85
C PRO A 611 -27.78 20.04 -15.43
N ARG A 612 -26.94 21.05 -15.21
CA ARG A 612 -27.13 22.43 -15.69
C ARG A 612 -26.60 22.64 -17.11
N LEU A 613 -25.76 21.75 -17.60
CA LEU A 613 -25.23 21.78 -18.95
C LEU A 613 -26.07 20.81 -19.79
N LEU A 614 -27.11 21.34 -20.45
CA LEU A 614 -27.94 20.56 -21.36
C LEU A 614 -27.24 20.52 -22.73
N PHE A 615 -26.63 19.40 -23.06
CA PHE A 615 -26.15 19.11 -24.41
C PHE A 615 -27.29 18.44 -25.19
N ALA A 616 -27.25 18.52 -26.52
CA ALA A 616 -28.06 17.62 -27.32
C ALA A 616 -27.46 16.23 -27.18
N ASP A 617 -28.20 15.31 -26.54
CA ASP A 617 -27.77 13.92 -26.37
C ASP A 617 -27.44 13.30 -27.74
N ASP A 618 -26.36 12.53 -27.82
CA ASP A 618 -25.92 11.77 -29.00
C ASP A 618 -25.67 12.59 -30.29
N VAL A 619 -25.15 13.82 -30.16
CA VAL A 619 -24.73 14.62 -31.32
C VAL A 619 -23.21 14.66 -31.45
N ASP A 620 -22.70 14.03 -32.50
CA ASP A 620 -21.30 14.12 -32.91
C ASP A 620 -21.07 15.38 -33.76
N TYR A 621 -19.95 16.05 -33.52
CA TYR A 621 -19.53 17.24 -34.26
C TYR A 621 -18.28 16.95 -35.08
N ASN A 622 -18.16 17.58 -36.24
CA ASN A 622 -17.02 17.38 -37.13
C ASN A 622 -16.33 18.71 -37.42
N SER A 623 -15.00 18.74 -37.37
CA SER A 623 -14.23 19.89 -37.87
C SER A 623 -14.43 20.05 -39.37
N GLN A 624 -13.95 21.18 -39.92
CA GLN A 624 -13.68 21.24 -41.35
C GLN A 624 -12.54 20.26 -41.70
N SER A 625 -12.46 19.86 -42.98
CA SER A 625 -11.34 19.05 -43.46
C SER A 625 -10.05 19.91 -43.46
N LEU A 626 -9.05 19.46 -42.70
CA LEU A 626 -7.79 20.15 -42.48
C LEU A 626 -6.67 19.37 -43.19
N SER A 627 -5.89 20.04 -44.03
CA SER A 627 -4.79 19.38 -44.75
C SER A 627 -3.69 18.90 -43.80
N THR A 628 -2.92 17.87 -44.20
CA THR A 628 -1.69 17.44 -43.48
C THR A 628 -0.76 18.63 -43.19
N ASN A 629 -0.56 19.48 -44.20
CA ASN A 629 0.22 20.71 -44.08
C ASN A 629 -0.31 21.64 -42.98
N TRP A 630 -1.62 21.68 -42.74
CA TRP A 630 -2.20 22.50 -41.67
C TRP A 630 -1.82 21.95 -40.30
N VAL A 631 -1.93 20.63 -40.09
CA VAL A 631 -1.60 19.95 -38.83
C VAL A 631 -0.11 20.13 -38.49
N GLU A 632 0.77 19.96 -39.48
CA GLU A 632 2.21 20.20 -39.31
C GLU A 632 2.52 21.69 -39.03
N ARG A 633 1.79 22.59 -39.70
CA ARG A 633 1.93 24.03 -39.48
C ARG A 633 1.44 24.45 -38.11
N SER A 634 0.39 23.86 -37.53
CA SER A 634 -0.12 24.30 -36.22
C SER A 634 0.92 24.17 -35.10
N HIS A 635 1.75 23.12 -35.13
CA HIS A 635 2.88 22.98 -34.20
C HIS A 635 4.01 23.99 -34.51
N SER A 636 4.29 24.19 -35.80
CA SER A 636 5.30 25.15 -36.25
C SER A 636 4.91 26.60 -35.90
N LEU A 637 3.62 26.93 -35.93
CA LEU A 637 3.07 28.26 -35.59
C LEU A 637 3.35 28.62 -34.12
N LEU A 638 3.21 27.67 -33.19
CA LEU A 638 3.58 27.90 -31.79
C LEU A 638 5.09 28.16 -31.66
N LYS A 639 5.91 27.36 -32.35
CA LYS A 639 7.37 27.54 -32.39
C LYS A 639 7.75 28.93 -32.88
N THR A 640 7.24 29.34 -34.04
CA THR A 640 7.52 30.67 -34.62
C THR A 640 7.03 31.79 -33.69
N THR A 641 5.85 31.62 -33.07
CA THR A 641 5.33 32.61 -32.10
C THR A 641 6.27 32.79 -30.92
N LEU A 642 6.88 31.71 -30.41
CA LEU A 642 7.85 31.74 -29.31
C LEU A 642 9.20 32.34 -29.75
N GLU A 643 9.73 31.96 -30.92
CA GLU A 643 10.99 32.49 -31.45
C GLU A 643 10.90 34.00 -31.70
N GLU A 644 9.80 34.48 -32.27
CA GLU A 644 9.57 35.90 -32.50
C GLU A 644 9.41 36.66 -31.17
N ALA A 645 8.77 36.04 -30.18
CA ALA A 645 8.61 36.62 -28.84
C ALA A 645 9.96 36.93 -28.18
N ALA A 646 10.95 36.06 -28.34
CA ALA A 646 12.32 36.23 -27.83
C ALA A 646 12.97 37.56 -28.26
N SER A 647 12.54 38.10 -29.40
CA SER A 647 13.08 39.31 -30.03
C SER A 647 12.21 40.56 -29.86
N SER A 648 11.06 40.45 -29.19
CA SER A 648 10.02 41.49 -29.14
C SER A 648 9.72 41.97 -27.71
N VAL A 649 8.92 43.04 -27.56
CA VAL A 649 8.44 43.55 -26.25
C VAL A 649 7.28 42.67 -25.74
N THR A 650 7.16 42.45 -24.43
CA THR A 650 6.20 41.53 -23.79
C THR A 650 4.72 41.71 -24.22
N GLU A 651 4.26 42.93 -24.50
CA GLU A 651 2.89 43.20 -24.99
C GLU A 651 2.63 42.61 -26.39
N ASP A 652 3.66 42.48 -27.22
CA ASP A 652 3.60 41.89 -28.56
C ASP A 652 3.41 40.37 -28.46
N PHE A 653 4.13 39.70 -27.55
CA PHE A 653 4.00 38.25 -27.33
C PHE A 653 2.58 37.84 -26.92
N ARG A 654 1.97 38.55 -25.96
CA ARG A 654 0.58 38.27 -25.54
C ARG A 654 -0.39 38.36 -26.71
N SER A 655 -0.26 39.41 -27.51
CA SER A 655 -1.15 39.65 -28.65
C SER A 655 -1.02 38.56 -29.71
N ARG A 656 0.21 38.09 -29.97
CA ARG A 656 0.47 36.97 -30.88
C ARG A 656 -0.07 35.65 -30.36
N LEU A 657 0.13 35.35 -29.08
CA LEU A 657 -0.39 34.12 -28.46
C LEU A 657 -1.92 34.09 -28.47
N VAL A 658 -2.58 35.23 -28.21
CA VAL A 658 -4.04 35.37 -28.35
C VAL A 658 -4.47 35.16 -29.79
N SER A 659 -3.75 35.74 -30.76
CA SER A 659 -4.06 35.57 -32.19
C SER A 659 -3.93 34.13 -32.65
N LEU A 660 -2.88 33.43 -32.22
CA LEU A 660 -2.68 32.00 -32.44
C LEU A 660 -3.80 31.19 -31.79
N GLY A 661 -4.11 31.45 -30.53
CA GLY A 661 -5.17 30.77 -29.80
C GLY A 661 -6.54 30.93 -30.44
N GLN A 662 -6.85 32.13 -30.95
CA GLN A 662 -8.09 32.38 -31.70
C GLN A 662 -8.09 31.63 -33.03
N TYR A 663 -6.99 31.67 -33.77
CA TYR A 663 -6.84 30.94 -35.03
C TYR A 663 -7.07 29.43 -34.83
N LEU A 664 -6.47 28.83 -33.81
CA LEU A 664 -6.67 27.42 -33.46
C LEU A 664 -8.11 27.14 -33.04
N PHE A 665 -8.71 28.00 -32.20
CA PHE A 665 -10.10 27.84 -31.75
C PHE A 665 -11.09 27.86 -32.92
N TYR A 666 -10.91 28.75 -33.90
CA TYR A 666 -11.77 28.83 -35.08
C TYR A 666 -11.54 27.71 -36.09
N SER A 667 -10.30 27.21 -36.22
CA SER A 667 -9.93 26.22 -37.23
C SER A 667 -10.21 24.79 -36.77
N LEU A 668 -9.94 24.47 -35.49
CA LEU A 668 -10.14 23.12 -34.93
C LEU A 668 -11.61 22.85 -34.63
N LEU A 669 -12.29 23.78 -33.95
CA LEU A 669 -13.62 23.54 -33.43
C LEU A 669 -14.71 24.02 -34.41
N PRO A 670 -15.73 23.19 -34.72
CA PRO A 670 -16.90 23.64 -35.46
C PRO A 670 -17.69 24.72 -34.69
N GLN A 671 -18.47 25.52 -35.42
CA GLN A 671 -19.15 26.70 -34.88
C GLN A 671 -20.07 26.36 -33.69
N GLU A 672 -20.69 25.19 -33.73
CA GLU A 672 -21.54 24.65 -32.68
C GLU A 672 -20.75 24.45 -31.38
N LEU A 673 -19.60 23.75 -31.44
CA LEU A 673 -18.74 23.56 -30.27
C LEU A 673 -18.13 24.87 -29.77
N GLN A 674 -17.78 25.79 -30.67
CA GLN A 674 -17.33 27.12 -30.26
C GLN A 674 -18.40 27.84 -29.43
N ASN A 675 -19.67 27.79 -29.86
CA ASN A 675 -20.79 28.40 -29.14
C ASN A 675 -21.03 27.69 -27.80
N THR A 676 -20.89 26.37 -27.76
CA THR A 676 -20.98 25.56 -26.55
C THR A 676 -19.93 25.96 -25.52
N PHE A 677 -18.65 26.02 -25.89
CA PHE A 677 -17.58 26.46 -24.99
C PHE A 677 -17.79 27.89 -24.47
N ARG A 678 -18.21 28.82 -25.34
CA ARG A 678 -18.55 30.20 -24.93
C ARG A 678 -19.73 30.25 -23.95
N THR A 679 -20.74 29.39 -24.15
CA THR A 679 -21.89 29.29 -23.26
C THR A 679 -21.48 28.76 -21.88
N ILE A 680 -20.66 27.70 -21.84
CA ILE A 680 -20.13 27.16 -20.58
C ILE A 680 -19.29 28.21 -19.85
N ALA A 681 -18.46 28.94 -20.59
CA ALA A 681 -17.63 30.02 -20.05
C ALA A 681 -18.45 31.16 -19.41
N SER A 682 -19.73 31.31 -19.74
CA SER A 682 -20.62 32.34 -19.18
C SER A 682 -21.07 32.07 -17.73
N PHE A 683 -21.03 30.81 -17.26
CA PHE A 683 -21.46 30.45 -15.90
C PHE A 683 -20.49 30.92 -14.79
N ASN A 684 -19.35 31.51 -15.15
CA ASN A 684 -18.38 32.14 -14.25
C ASN A 684 -17.94 31.27 -13.04
N GLN A 685 -17.86 29.96 -13.25
CA GLN A 685 -17.32 28.99 -12.31
C GLN A 685 -16.30 28.08 -13.04
N PRO A 686 -15.28 27.54 -12.36
CA PRO A 686 -14.34 26.62 -12.98
C PRO A 686 -15.02 25.28 -13.22
N PHE A 687 -14.97 24.79 -14.47
CA PHE A 687 -15.39 23.44 -14.83
C PHE A 687 -14.18 22.56 -15.10
N THR A 688 -14.30 21.29 -14.80
CA THR A 688 -13.30 20.27 -15.14
C THR A 688 -13.60 19.71 -16.52
N LEU A 689 -12.59 19.73 -17.39
CA LEU A 689 -12.68 19.24 -18.76
C LEU A 689 -11.64 18.14 -18.94
N LEU A 690 -12.09 16.92 -19.18
CA LEU A 690 -11.21 15.84 -19.60
C LEU A 690 -11.24 15.72 -21.13
N ILE A 691 -10.08 15.81 -21.77
CA ILE A 691 -9.94 15.58 -23.20
C ILE A 691 -9.37 14.19 -23.42
N LEU A 692 -10.15 13.31 -24.05
CA LEU A 692 -9.73 12.00 -24.51
C LEU A 692 -9.41 12.11 -26.00
N ALA A 693 -8.14 12.04 -26.35
CA ALA A 693 -7.67 12.30 -27.71
C ALA A 693 -6.81 11.14 -28.23
N ASP A 694 -6.89 10.88 -29.53
CA ASP A 694 -5.89 10.05 -30.19
C ASP A 694 -4.54 10.79 -30.35
N GLN A 695 -3.55 10.06 -30.86
CA GLN A 695 -2.19 10.56 -31.05
C GLN A 695 -2.06 11.70 -32.08
N ASP A 696 -3.04 11.87 -32.98
CA ASP A 696 -2.99 12.91 -34.01
C ASP A 696 -3.66 14.23 -33.53
N ALA A 697 -4.40 14.18 -32.41
CA ALA A 697 -5.13 15.31 -31.82
C ALA A 697 -4.38 15.97 -30.63
N TRP A 698 -3.05 15.97 -30.67
CA TRP A 698 -2.19 16.61 -29.66
C TRP A 698 -2.01 18.11 -29.89
N PHE A 699 -3.11 18.86 -29.75
CA PHE A 699 -3.10 20.32 -29.85
C PHE A 699 -2.84 20.99 -28.49
N PRO A 700 -2.37 22.25 -28.47
CA PRO A 700 -2.26 23.03 -27.23
C PRO A 700 -3.64 23.53 -26.77
N TRP A 701 -4.50 22.61 -26.32
CA TRP A 701 -5.91 22.84 -25.93
C TRP A 701 -6.09 24.00 -24.93
N GLU A 702 -5.17 24.18 -23.99
CA GLU A 702 -5.20 25.25 -23.00
C GLU A 702 -4.99 26.63 -23.63
N LEU A 703 -4.30 26.70 -24.77
CA LEU A 703 -4.00 27.94 -25.52
C LEU A 703 -5.09 28.34 -26.50
N LEU A 704 -6.10 27.50 -26.75
CA LEU A 704 -7.26 27.92 -27.53
C LEU A 704 -7.91 29.13 -26.86
N HIS A 705 -8.28 30.13 -27.65
CA HIS A 705 -8.79 31.40 -27.14
C HIS A 705 -10.18 31.69 -27.71
N ASP A 706 -11.20 31.74 -26.83
CA ASP A 706 -12.62 31.85 -27.20
C ASP A 706 -13.03 33.23 -27.76
N GLY A 707 -12.11 34.19 -27.69
CA GLY A 707 -12.28 35.61 -28.02
C GLY A 707 -12.20 36.53 -26.79
N GLN A 708 -12.34 35.97 -25.60
CA GLN A 708 -12.22 36.68 -24.31
C GLN A 708 -11.07 36.16 -23.45
N LYS A 709 -10.91 34.85 -23.33
CA LYS A 709 -9.88 34.20 -22.51
C LYS A 709 -9.38 32.91 -23.16
N PHE A 710 -8.21 32.46 -22.72
CA PHE A 710 -7.71 31.12 -23.00
C PHE A 710 -8.59 30.05 -22.34
N LEU A 711 -8.71 28.87 -22.94
CA LEU A 711 -9.47 27.77 -22.35
C LEU A 711 -8.86 27.32 -21.01
N GLY A 712 -7.53 27.36 -20.86
CA GLY A 712 -6.86 27.09 -19.58
C GLY A 712 -7.18 28.08 -18.46
N ASP A 713 -7.68 29.28 -18.78
CA ASP A 713 -8.20 30.23 -17.77
C ASP A 713 -9.64 29.89 -17.34
N ARG A 714 -10.39 29.14 -18.17
CA ARG A 714 -11.82 28.83 -17.98
C ARG A 714 -12.02 27.45 -17.37
N PHE A 715 -11.24 26.48 -17.84
CA PHE A 715 -11.38 25.07 -17.53
C PHE A 715 -10.16 24.56 -16.76
N ILE A 716 -10.41 23.59 -15.89
CA ILE A 716 -9.38 22.71 -15.35
C ILE A 716 -9.25 21.56 -16.33
N ILE A 717 -8.30 21.69 -17.25
CA ILE A 717 -8.12 20.73 -18.36
C ILE A 717 -7.20 19.61 -17.90
N GLY A 718 -7.67 18.36 -18.04
CA GLY A 718 -6.83 17.17 -18.03
C GLY A 718 -6.93 16.46 -19.37
N ARG A 719 -5.84 15.85 -19.82
CA ARG A 719 -5.76 15.11 -21.09
C ARG A 719 -5.48 13.64 -20.82
N TRP A 720 -5.98 12.74 -21.65
CA TRP A 720 -5.58 11.33 -21.60
C TRP A 720 -5.62 10.70 -23.00
N PRO A 721 -4.67 9.80 -23.33
CA PRO A 721 -4.71 9.05 -24.57
C PRO A 721 -5.97 8.18 -24.64
N TRP A 722 -6.71 8.29 -25.74
CA TRP A 722 -7.93 7.49 -25.97
C TRP A 722 -7.65 5.99 -25.87
N GLU A 723 -6.51 5.55 -26.40
CA GLU A 723 -6.05 4.14 -26.38
C GLU A 723 -5.93 3.55 -24.96
N LEU A 724 -5.75 4.40 -23.94
CA LEU A 724 -5.59 4.03 -22.53
C LEU A 724 -6.76 4.52 -21.65
N GLU A 725 -7.93 4.86 -22.21
CA GLU A 725 -9.09 5.33 -21.43
C GLU A 725 -9.47 4.36 -20.30
N LYS A 726 -9.48 3.05 -20.60
CA LYS A 726 -9.79 2.00 -19.64
C LYS A 726 -8.74 1.85 -18.55
N ALA A 727 -7.49 2.23 -18.79
CA ALA A 727 -6.39 2.16 -17.82
C ALA A 727 -6.18 3.48 -17.06
N ARG A 728 -7.00 4.51 -17.32
CA ARG A 728 -6.85 5.84 -16.72
C ARG A 728 -7.04 5.81 -15.20
N PRO A 729 -6.04 6.22 -14.41
CA PRO A 729 -6.18 6.25 -12.96
C PRO A 729 -7.09 7.39 -12.48
N TYR A 730 -7.96 7.08 -11.52
CA TYR A 730 -8.81 8.06 -10.82
C TYR A 730 -8.40 8.24 -9.34
N GLU A 731 -7.38 7.50 -8.90
CA GLU A 731 -6.67 7.66 -7.64
C GLU A 731 -5.19 7.40 -7.90
N PHE A 732 -4.30 8.02 -7.13
CA PHE A 732 -2.85 7.83 -7.29
C PHE A 732 -2.12 7.85 -5.94
N PRO A 733 -1.05 7.06 -5.79
CA PRO A 733 -0.31 7.00 -4.54
C PRO A 733 0.56 8.25 -4.36
N VAL A 734 0.70 8.73 -3.13
CA VAL A 734 1.64 9.82 -2.77
C VAL A 734 2.65 9.34 -1.73
N GLY A 735 3.87 9.86 -1.81
CA GLY A 735 5.02 9.50 -0.97
C GLY A 735 6.24 10.34 -1.37
N ALA A 736 7.44 9.88 -1.01
CA ALA A 736 8.68 10.58 -1.36
C ALA A 736 8.75 10.87 -2.88
N VAL A 737 9.16 12.09 -3.21
CA VAL A 737 9.36 12.53 -4.60
C VAL A 737 10.83 12.31 -4.94
N ASN A 738 11.07 11.43 -5.90
CA ASN A 738 12.40 11.22 -6.46
C ASN A 738 12.70 12.37 -7.43
N VAL A 739 13.82 13.06 -7.21
CA VAL A 739 14.21 14.24 -7.97
C VAL A 739 15.42 13.90 -8.81
N ALA A 740 15.25 13.94 -10.13
CA ALA A 740 16.33 13.73 -11.08
C ALA A 740 16.57 15.02 -11.88
N TYR A 741 17.80 15.49 -11.85
CA TYR A 741 18.21 16.73 -12.51
C TYR A 741 19.29 16.48 -13.55
N TYR A 742 19.27 17.27 -14.61
CA TYR A 742 20.25 17.17 -15.69
C TYR A 742 21.54 17.87 -15.27
N ALA A 743 22.70 17.42 -15.78
CA ALA A 743 24.00 18.03 -15.47
C ALA A 743 24.07 19.54 -15.78
N SER A 744 23.24 20.02 -16.72
CA SER A 744 23.10 21.44 -17.03
C SER A 744 22.36 22.25 -15.96
N VAL A 745 21.82 21.62 -14.91
CA VAL A 745 21.04 22.30 -13.87
C VAL A 745 21.95 22.89 -12.81
N GLU A 746 21.99 24.22 -12.76
CA GLU A 746 22.65 24.96 -11.67
C GLU A 746 21.82 24.86 -10.38
N GLN A 747 22.48 24.55 -9.25
CA GLN A 747 21.90 24.52 -7.89
C GLN A 747 20.63 23.66 -7.76
N PRO A 748 20.68 22.35 -8.08
CA PRO A 748 19.51 21.46 -8.03
C PRO A 748 18.92 21.30 -6.61
N GLU A 749 19.69 21.61 -5.56
CA GLU A 749 19.24 21.55 -4.17
C GLU A 749 18.10 22.53 -3.88
N LEU A 750 18.12 23.72 -4.51
CA LEU A 750 17.08 24.73 -4.35
C LEU A 750 15.73 24.26 -4.90
N TRP A 751 15.74 23.53 -6.02
CA TRP A 751 14.54 22.93 -6.60
C TRP A 751 13.99 21.79 -5.75
N THR A 752 14.91 21.03 -5.16
CA THR A 752 14.58 19.95 -4.23
C THR A 752 13.91 20.51 -2.96
N GLU A 753 14.35 21.68 -2.47
CA GLU A 753 13.74 22.36 -1.33
C GLU A 753 12.25 22.69 -1.58
N LEU A 754 11.88 23.11 -2.79
CA LEU A 754 10.50 23.47 -3.14
C LEU A 754 9.51 22.30 -3.09
N LEU A 755 10.02 21.07 -3.18
CA LEU A 755 9.24 19.84 -3.08
C LEU A 755 9.00 19.39 -1.63
N HIS A 756 9.63 20.05 -0.65
CA HIS A 756 9.39 19.78 0.76
C HIS A 756 8.03 20.37 1.17
N SER A 757 7.07 19.49 1.44
CA SER A 757 5.75 19.84 1.97
C SER A 757 5.62 19.41 3.43
N SER A 758 4.89 20.18 4.25
CA SER A 758 4.63 19.80 5.64
C SER A 758 3.89 18.46 5.72
N GLY A 759 4.47 17.49 6.43
CA GLY A 759 3.91 16.14 6.55
C GLY A 759 4.13 15.22 5.36
N ALA A 760 4.95 15.63 4.38
CA ALA A 760 5.50 14.80 3.32
C ALA A 760 6.87 14.22 3.75
N PRO A 761 7.23 13.00 3.29
CA PRO A 761 8.61 12.54 3.33
C PRO A 761 9.53 13.50 2.55
N PRO A 762 10.81 13.63 2.96
CA PRO A 762 11.76 14.44 2.23
C PRO A 762 11.92 13.91 0.79
N PRO A 763 12.10 14.80 -0.21
CA PRO A 763 12.46 14.41 -1.56
C PRO A 763 13.80 13.67 -1.59
N ILE A 764 13.93 12.71 -2.51
CA ILE A 764 15.11 11.86 -2.65
C ILE A 764 15.84 12.26 -3.94
N SER A 765 17.05 12.80 -3.82
CA SER A 765 17.87 13.16 -4.98
C SER A 765 18.43 11.92 -5.66
N MET A 766 18.29 11.84 -6.99
CA MET A 766 18.84 10.76 -7.82
C MET A 766 20.02 11.27 -8.64
N GLN A 767 21.11 10.49 -8.70
CA GLN A 767 22.27 10.78 -9.56
C GLN A 767 22.08 10.18 -10.97
N ALA A 768 22.96 10.55 -11.92
CA ALA A 768 22.83 10.26 -13.35
C ALA A 768 22.61 8.78 -13.69
N GLY A 769 21.90 8.52 -14.81
CA GLY A 769 21.58 7.16 -15.27
C GLY A 769 20.43 6.48 -14.53
N ILE A 770 19.44 7.26 -14.08
CA ILE A 770 18.37 6.86 -13.15
C ILE A 770 17.76 5.50 -13.50
N PHE A 771 17.37 5.29 -14.75
CA PHE A 771 16.58 4.12 -15.12
C PHE A 771 17.39 2.82 -15.14
N ASN A 772 18.73 2.87 -15.10
CA ASN A 772 19.56 1.66 -15.02
C ASN A 772 19.65 1.07 -13.62
N ASP A 773 19.37 1.86 -12.57
CA ASP A 773 19.37 1.40 -11.19
C ASP A 773 17.93 1.18 -10.71
N ILE A 774 17.44 -0.04 -11.01
CA ILE A 774 16.08 -0.49 -10.70
C ILE A 774 15.77 -0.37 -9.20
N SER A 775 16.78 -0.50 -8.32
CA SER A 775 16.60 -0.40 -6.87
C SER A 775 16.07 0.97 -6.44
N LEU A 776 16.39 2.02 -7.19
CA LEU A 776 15.91 3.38 -6.94
C LEU A 776 14.42 3.58 -7.30
N PHE A 777 13.83 2.64 -8.04
CA PHE A 777 12.44 2.69 -8.51
C PHE A 777 11.51 1.71 -7.78
N GLU A 778 12.01 0.86 -6.89
CA GLU A 778 11.21 -0.16 -6.20
C GLU A 778 10.01 0.43 -5.43
N SER A 779 10.17 1.64 -4.86
CA SER A 779 9.15 2.30 -4.04
C SER A 779 8.77 3.72 -4.52
N ILE A 780 9.05 4.07 -5.78
CA ILE A 780 8.82 5.42 -6.30
C ILE A 780 7.34 5.82 -6.19
N ARG A 781 7.04 7.04 -5.73
CA ARG A 781 5.67 7.58 -5.64
C ARG A 781 5.52 8.89 -6.41
N GLY A 782 6.58 9.70 -6.42
CA GLY A 782 6.72 10.83 -7.33
C GLY A 782 8.04 10.75 -8.08
N LEU A 783 8.05 11.21 -9.33
CA LEU A 783 9.25 11.47 -10.12
C LEU A 783 9.21 12.91 -10.64
N HIS A 784 10.18 13.72 -10.25
CA HIS A 784 10.34 15.08 -10.74
C HIS A 784 11.63 15.19 -11.56
N LEU A 785 11.48 15.48 -12.84
CA LEU A 785 12.59 15.67 -13.78
C LEU A 785 12.85 17.17 -13.97
N ILE A 786 14.10 17.61 -13.80
CA ILE A 786 14.47 19.03 -13.95
C ILE A 786 15.48 19.21 -15.06
N ARG A 787 15.13 19.98 -16.09
CA ARG A 787 15.95 20.20 -17.27
C ARG A 787 15.99 21.67 -17.67
N TYR A 788 17.15 22.17 -18.07
CA TYR A 788 17.25 23.44 -18.81
C TYR A 788 17.13 23.20 -20.31
N GLY A 789 16.57 24.18 -21.04
CA GLY A 789 16.68 24.28 -22.50
C GLY A 789 18.14 24.21 -22.96
N GLN A 790 18.39 23.80 -24.22
CA GLN A 790 19.67 23.36 -24.75
C GLN A 790 20.88 24.16 -24.25
N SER A 791 21.69 23.50 -23.40
CA SER A 791 23.08 23.87 -23.15
C SER A 791 23.92 23.61 -24.41
N VAL A 792 24.84 24.52 -24.72
CA VAL A 792 25.77 24.44 -25.85
C VAL A 792 26.78 23.28 -25.71
N ASP A 793 26.92 22.73 -24.50
CA ASP A 793 27.94 21.73 -24.18
C ASP A 793 27.46 20.29 -24.40
N THR A 794 28.19 19.52 -25.21
CA THR A 794 27.90 18.11 -25.51
C THR A 794 28.17 17.19 -24.32
N THR A 795 28.99 17.60 -23.36
CA THR A 795 29.27 16.85 -22.12
C THR A 795 28.06 16.76 -21.20
N ASN A 796 27.26 17.84 -21.09
CA ASN A 796 26.03 17.89 -20.30
C ASN A 796 24.93 16.91 -20.78
N ARG A 797 25.04 16.35 -21.99
CA ARG A 797 24.09 15.36 -22.53
C ARG A 797 24.42 13.92 -22.12
N GLN A 798 25.68 13.61 -21.80
CA GLN A 798 26.11 12.25 -21.45
C GLN A 798 25.76 11.85 -20.01
N ASP A 799 25.68 12.85 -19.12
CA ASP A 799 25.38 12.69 -17.69
C ASP A 799 23.92 13.07 -17.33
N ALA A 800 23.04 13.12 -18.32
CA ALA A 800 21.61 13.38 -18.12
C ALA A 800 20.89 12.15 -17.51
N PRO A 801 19.88 12.34 -16.63
CA PRO A 801 19.02 11.26 -16.15
C PRO A 801 18.30 10.51 -17.27
N VAL A 802 17.87 11.24 -18.31
CA VAL A 802 17.33 10.68 -19.55
C VAL A 802 18.16 11.23 -20.70
N ARG A 803 18.93 10.37 -21.36
CA ARG A 803 19.81 10.79 -22.46
C ARG A 803 18.99 11.04 -23.71
N VAL A 804 19.05 12.27 -24.20
CA VAL A 804 18.32 12.70 -25.39
C VAL A 804 19.34 13.26 -26.38
N ASN A 805 19.63 12.52 -27.45
CA ASN A 805 20.66 12.91 -28.43
C ASN A 805 20.17 14.07 -29.32
N SER A 806 18.85 14.17 -29.56
CA SER A 806 18.17 15.23 -30.30
C SER A 806 16.83 15.60 -29.62
N SER A 807 16.38 16.86 -29.72
CA SER A 807 15.18 17.37 -28.99
C SER A 807 13.83 16.75 -29.41
N SER A 808 13.81 15.72 -30.26
CA SER A 808 12.57 15.22 -30.88
C SER A 808 12.52 13.71 -31.16
N ASP A 809 13.51 12.89 -30.77
CA ASP A 809 13.43 11.44 -31.01
C ASP A 809 12.69 10.72 -29.88
N ILE A 810 11.42 10.39 -30.12
CA ILE A 810 10.59 9.53 -29.25
C ILE A 810 11.34 8.23 -28.88
N GLN A 811 12.09 7.68 -29.85
CA GLN A 811 12.85 6.44 -29.70
C GLN A 811 13.99 6.54 -28.68
N ASP A 812 14.56 7.73 -28.46
CA ASP A 812 15.61 7.94 -27.46
C ASP A 812 15.01 7.83 -26.05
N ILE A 813 13.88 8.50 -25.80
CA ILE A 813 13.26 8.53 -24.46
C ILE A 813 12.61 7.18 -24.11
N GLU A 814 11.95 6.53 -25.07
CA GLU A 814 11.39 5.18 -24.85
C GLU A 814 12.48 4.17 -24.47
N ARG A 815 13.65 4.23 -25.13
CA ARG A 815 14.78 3.35 -24.82
C ARG A 815 15.34 3.60 -23.42
N GLU A 816 15.42 4.85 -23.00
CA GLU A 816 15.94 5.20 -21.67
C GLU A 816 14.96 4.81 -20.56
N VAL A 817 13.64 4.92 -20.78
CA VAL A 817 12.61 4.54 -19.79
C VAL A 817 12.41 3.02 -19.71
N GLN A 818 12.73 2.28 -20.78
CA GLN A 818 12.50 0.84 -20.90
C GLN A 818 12.93 0.02 -19.67
N PRO A 819 14.13 0.21 -19.07
CA PRO A 819 14.55 -0.61 -17.94
C PRO A 819 13.74 -0.38 -16.65
N ALA A 820 13.07 0.77 -16.52
CA ALA A 820 12.24 1.11 -15.35
C ALA A 820 10.73 1.02 -15.63
N LYS A 821 10.32 0.62 -16.85
CA LYS A 821 8.92 0.65 -17.28
C LYS A 821 8.02 -0.22 -16.41
N LEU A 822 8.48 -1.39 -15.99
CA LEU A 822 7.74 -2.26 -15.07
C LEU A 822 7.59 -1.65 -13.67
N SER A 823 8.67 -1.09 -13.15
CA SER A 823 8.64 -0.38 -11.86
C SER A 823 7.70 0.83 -11.89
N LEU A 824 7.69 1.62 -12.97
CA LEU A 824 6.72 2.70 -13.18
C LEU A 824 5.29 2.17 -13.20
N ARG A 825 5.06 1.06 -13.93
CA ARG A 825 3.73 0.44 -14.02
C ARG A 825 3.23 -0.06 -12.67
N ARG A 826 4.07 -0.72 -11.88
CA ARG A 826 3.70 -1.28 -10.57
C ARG A 826 3.47 -0.21 -9.51
N ASN A 827 4.21 0.88 -9.58
CA ASN A 827 4.22 1.91 -8.54
C ASN A 827 3.31 3.11 -8.85
N HIS A 828 2.80 3.21 -10.07
CA HIS A 828 1.88 4.26 -10.53
C HIS A 828 2.29 5.68 -10.10
N PRO A 829 3.56 6.11 -10.29
CA PRO A 829 4.02 7.38 -9.74
C PRO A 829 3.35 8.59 -10.41
N LEU A 830 3.30 9.71 -9.70
CA LEU A 830 3.07 11.02 -10.30
C LEU A 830 4.36 11.52 -10.93
N VAL A 831 4.36 11.75 -12.24
CA VAL A 831 5.56 12.22 -12.97
C VAL A 831 5.39 13.70 -13.31
N SER A 832 6.46 14.47 -13.17
CA SER A 832 6.48 15.88 -13.57
C SER A 832 7.80 16.28 -14.21
N LEU A 833 7.75 17.21 -15.16
CA LEU A 833 8.90 17.73 -15.89
C LEU A 833 8.95 19.26 -15.78
N SER A 834 9.95 19.75 -15.04
CA SER A 834 10.37 21.15 -15.05
C SER A 834 11.26 21.39 -16.26
N TYR A 835 10.81 22.23 -17.20
CA TYR A 835 11.60 22.62 -18.36
C TYR A 835 11.93 24.11 -18.29
N LEU A 836 13.15 24.41 -17.84
CA LEU A 836 13.60 25.74 -17.46
C LEU A 836 14.25 26.46 -18.65
N ASN A 837 13.96 27.75 -18.79
CA ASN A 837 14.55 28.60 -19.82
C ASN A 837 16.02 28.90 -19.51
N ALA A 838 16.90 28.68 -20.50
CA ALA A 838 18.35 28.94 -20.46
C ALA A 838 18.76 30.14 -21.33
N GLY A 839 17.89 31.15 -21.47
CA GLY A 839 18.15 32.39 -22.20
C GLY A 839 17.56 32.46 -23.62
N GLN A 840 16.87 31.42 -24.08
CA GLN A 840 16.09 31.41 -25.32
C GLN A 840 14.82 30.54 -25.14
N PRO A 841 13.69 30.91 -25.74
CA PRO A 841 12.51 30.07 -25.72
C PRO A 841 12.72 28.82 -26.57
N GLU A 842 12.41 27.65 -26.00
CA GLU A 842 12.53 26.35 -26.65
C GLU A 842 11.27 25.51 -26.39
N LEU A 843 10.84 24.73 -27.38
CA LEU A 843 9.72 23.79 -27.24
C LEU A 843 10.19 22.44 -26.68
N THR A 844 9.38 21.86 -25.80
CA THR A 844 9.73 20.61 -25.08
C THR A 844 9.35 19.33 -25.84
N ALA A 845 8.62 19.44 -26.96
CA ALA A 845 7.97 18.32 -27.65
C ALA A 845 7.18 17.41 -26.68
N LEU A 846 6.53 18.03 -25.69
CA LEU A 846 6.01 17.39 -24.47
C LEU A 846 5.05 16.24 -24.76
N GLU A 847 4.06 16.49 -25.62
CA GLU A 847 2.98 15.55 -25.88
C GLU A 847 3.47 14.31 -26.62
N GLN A 848 4.28 14.52 -27.66
CA GLN A 848 4.75 13.47 -28.56
C GLN A 848 5.80 12.55 -27.95
N THR A 849 6.55 13.06 -26.98
CA THR A 849 7.68 12.35 -26.39
C THR A 849 7.40 12.04 -24.92
N TRP A 850 7.76 12.95 -24.01
CA TRP A 850 7.70 12.80 -22.56
C TRP A 850 6.36 12.28 -22.04
N ALA A 851 5.28 13.01 -22.28
CA ALA A 851 3.98 12.66 -21.73
C ALA A 851 3.52 11.29 -22.23
N SER A 852 3.61 11.05 -23.55
CA SER A 852 3.19 9.77 -24.13
C SER A 852 4.01 8.59 -23.59
N THR A 853 5.33 8.73 -23.47
CA THR A 853 6.21 7.66 -22.98
C THR A 853 5.91 7.30 -21.52
N PHE A 854 5.82 8.29 -20.62
CA PHE A 854 5.56 8.02 -19.19
C PHE A 854 4.14 7.54 -18.91
N VAL A 855 3.14 8.10 -19.61
CA VAL A 855 1.74 7.63 -19.48
C VAL A 855 1.62 6.19 -19.97
N ARG A 856 2.25 5.85 -21.11
CA ARG A 856 2.30 4.46 -21.60
C ARG A 856 3.14 3.55 -20.72
N ALA A 857 4.11 4.07 -19.96
CA ALA A 857 4.85 3.31 -18.95
C ALA A 857 4.03 3.04 -17.67
N GLY A 858 2.84 3.61 -17.52
CA GLY A 858 1.92 3.34 -16.41
C GLY A 858 2.01 4.34 -15.25
N CYS A 859 2.55 5.55 -15.46
CA CYS A 859 2.43 6.61 -14.47
C CYS A 859 0.96 7.01 -14.23
N SER A 860 0.65 7.48 -13.02
CA SER A 860 -0.72 7.90 -12.69
C SER A 860 -1.14 9.17 -13.41
N ALA A 861 -0.17 10.06 -13.59
CA ALA A 861 -0.33 11.34 -14.26
C ALA A 861 1.03 11.88 -14.66
N PHE A 862 1.02 12.76 -15.65
CA PHE A 862 2.18 13.49 -16.12
C PHE A 862 1.87 14.98 -16.19
N VAL A 863 2.76 15.83 -15.66
CA VAL A 863 2.65 17.30 -15.73
C VAL A 863 3.93 17.89 -16.29
N GLY A 864 3.85 18.81 -17.23
CA GLY A 864 5.01 19.54 -17.71
C GLY A 864 4.63 20.74 -18.56
N SER A 865 5.62 21.49 -19.03
CA SER A 865 5.41 22.69 -19.85
C SER A 865 5.65 22.43 -21.35
N LEU A 866 4.88 23.09 -22.22
CA LEU A 866 5.01 23.03 -23.67
C LEU A 866 6.30 23.72 -24.19
N TRP A 867 6.78 24.70 -23.44
CA TRP A 867 8.01 25.44 -23.72
C TRP A 867 8.82 25.69 -22.45
N ALA A 868 10.05 26.15 -22.62
CA ALA A 868 10.95 26.47 -21.53
C ALA A 868 10.47 27.71 -20.75
N VAL A 869 10.19 27.54 -19.47
CA VAL A 869 9.59 28.58 -18.62
C VAL A 869 10.61 29.29 -17.74
N GLN A 870 10.29 30.50 -17.30
CA GLN A 870 11.14 31.23 -16.36
C GLN A 870 11.26 30.52 -15.00
N PRO A 871 12.46 30.46 -14.39
CA PRO A 871 12.68 29.81 -13.10
C PRO A 871 11.72 30.27 -11.98
N ASN A 872 11.39 31.57 -11.91
CA ASN A 872 10.47 32.08 -10.90
C ASN A 872 9.02 31.60 -11.09
N VAL A 873 8.61 31.36 -12.34
CA VAL A 873 7.29 30.80 -12.68
C VAL A 873 7.26 29.32 -12.29
N GLU A 874 8.30 28.56 -12.63
CA GLU A 874 8.42 27.15 -12.27
C GLU A 874 8.45 26.95 -10.76
N ALA A 875 9.24 27.76 -10.04
CA ALA A 875 9.34 27.66 -8.59
C ALA A 875 7.98 27.86 -7.90
N ALA A 876 7.20 28.85 -8.37
CA ALA A 876 5.85 29.11 -7.89
C ALA A 876 4.90 27.95 -8.26
N PHE A 877 4.99 27.41 -9.47
CA PHE A 877 4.16 26.29 -9.91
C PHE A 877 4.43 25.02 -9.09
N VAL A 878 5.68 24.56 -9.06
CA VAL A 878 6.11 23.32 -8.39
C VAL A 878 5.72 23.34 -6.91
N SER A 879 6.04 24.42 -6.21
CA SER A 879 5.73 24.56 -4.79
C SER A 879 4.23 24.48 -4.52
N ALA A 880 3.39 25.21 -5.27
CA ALA A 880 1.94 25.16 -5.07
C ALA A 880 1.33 23.81 -5.48
N PHE A 881 1.85 23.19 -6.54
CA PHE A 881 1.36 21.93 -7.04
C PHE A 881 1.54 20.83 -6.00
N TYR A 882 2.78 20.59 -5.55
CA TYR A 882 3.06 19.51 -4.60
C TYR A 882 2.45 19.76 -3.21
N ASN A 883 2.43 21.01 -2.74
CA ASN A 883 1.72 21.34 -1.49
C ASN A 883 0.22 21.03 -1.58
N SER A 884 -0.43 21.29 -2.73
CA SER A 884 -1.85 20.99 -2.92
C SER A 884 -2.11 19.48 -3.00
N ILE A 885 -1.24 18.72 -3.69
CA ILE A 885 -1.31 17.26 -3.75
C ILE A 885 -1.18 16.66 -2.35
N TRP A 886 -0.20 17.10 -1.57
CA TRP A 886 0.00 16.65 -0.19
C TRP A 886 -1.13 17.03 0.77
N ALA A 887 -1.81 18.15 0.49
CA ALA A 887 -3.03 18.55 1.18
C ALA A 887 -4.28 17.72 0.80
N GLY A 888 -4.14 16.71 -0.06
CA GLY A 888 -5.22 15.81 -0.45
C GLY A 888 -6.13 16.34 -1.56
N GLN A 889 -5.75 17.42 -2.25
CA GLN A 889 -6.54 17.98 -3.34
C GLN A 889 -6.53 17.08 -4.57
N THR A 890 -7.61 17.15 -5.37
CA THR A 890 -7.64 16.47 -6.68
C THR A 890 -6.56 17.05 -7.60
N LEU A 891 -6.07 16.23 -8.52
CA LEU A 891 -5.02 16.58 -9.46
C LEU A 891 -5.28 17.89 -10.22
N GLY A 892 -6.51 18.09 -10.71
CA GLY A 892 -6.89 19.31 -11.42
C GLY A 892 -6.95 20.56 -10.53
N VAL A 893 -7.37 20.43 -9.28
CA VAL A 893 -7.36 21.56 -8.32
C VAL A 893 -5.93 21.95 -7.95
N ALA A 894 -5.05 20.96 -7.74
CA ALA A 894 -3.63 21.21 -7.51
C ALA A 894 -2.99 21.92 -8.71
N PHE A 895 -3.25 21.44 -9.92
CA PHE A 895 -2.77 22.03 -11.17
C PHE A 895 -3.26 23.48 -11.35
N GLN A 896 -4.57 23.74 -11.19
CA GLN A 896 -5.13 25.08 -11.31
C GLN A 896 -4.56 26.03 -10.23
N THR A 897 -4.38 25.55 -9.00
CA THR A 897 -3.80 26.34 -7.91
C THR A 897 -2.36 26.74 -8.24
N ALA A 898 -1.58 25.82 -8.80
CA ALA A 898 -0.22 26.06 -9.23
C ALA A 898 -0.14 27.10 -10.37
N CYS A 899 -0.94 26.94 -11.44
CA CYS A 899 -1.01 27.93 -12.52
C CYS A 899 -1.41 29.33 -12.00
N ARG A 900 -2.37 29.41 -11.06
CA ARG A 900 -2.80 30.69 -10.47
C ARG A 900 -1.70 31.33 -9.64
N LEU A 901 -0.95 30.56 -8.86
CA LEU A 901 0.17 31.10 -8.09
C LEU A 901 1.26 31.60 -9.03
N ALA A 902 1.65 30.81 -10.02
CA ALA A 902 2.64 31.19 -11.02
C ALA A 902 2.27 32.51 -11.75
N LYS A 903 1.01 32.64 -12.16
CA LYS A 903 0.45 33.88 -12.75
C LYS A 903 0.47 35.08 -11.78
N THR A 904 0.27 34.83 -10.49
CA THR A 904 0.22 35.90 -9.47
C THR A 904 1.62 36.38 -9.09
N VAL A 905 2.59 35.46 -9.01
CA VAL A 905 3.99 35.75 -8.65
C VAL A 905 4.71 36.46 -9.79
N VAL A 906 4.43 36.08 -11.05
CA VAL A 906 5.04 36.72 -12.24
C VAL A 906 3.96 37.18 -13.23
N PRO A 907 3.21 38.27 -12.94
CA PRO A 907 2.07 38.70 -13.77
C PRO A 907 2.43 39.09 -15.21
N GLU A 908 3.66 39.53 -15.42
CA GLU A 908 4.18 39.94 -16.72
C GLU A 908 4.52 38.74 -17.63
N SER A 909 4.64 37.53 -17.05
CA SER A 909 4.91 36.31 -17.82
C SER A 909 3.62 35.59 -18.21
N LEU A 910 3.65 34.96 -19.39
CA LEU A 910 2.61 34.04 -19.86
C LEU A 910 2.99 32.57 -19.70
N ASP A 911 4.14 32.27 -19.10
CA ASP A 911 4.65 30.91 -18.94
C ASP A 911 3.72 30.00 -18.12
N TRP A 912 2.85 30.56 -17.28
CA TRP A 912 1.81 29.80 -16.57
C TRP A 912 0.81 29.10 -17.51
N LEU A 913 0.70 29.55 -18.78
CA LEU A 913 -0.10 28.90 -19.84
C LEU A 913 0.62 27.72 -20.49
N ALA A 914 1.92 27.53 -20.24
CA ALA A 914 2.70 26.47 -20.84
C ALA A 914 2.35 25.10 -20.26
N TYR A 915 1.87 25.05 -19.03
CA TYR A 915 1.65 23.80 -18.31
C TYR A 915 0.49 23.00 -18.90
N VAL A 916 0.70 21.69 -18.98
CA VAL A 916 -0.28 20.71 -19.45
C VAL A 916 -0.38 19.59 -18.42
N LEU A 917 -1.61 19.18 -18.14
CA LEU A 917 -1.92 18.04 -17.28
C LEU A 917 -2.37 16.85 -18.12
N PHE A 918 -1.61 15.77 -18.07
CA PHE A 918 -2.04 14.44 -18.53
C PHE A 918 -2.50 13.63 -17.32
N GLY A 919 -3.82 13.47 -17.16
CA GLY A 919 -4.42 12.80 -16.01
C GLY A 919 -5.92 13.10 -15.89
N ASP A 920 -6.63 12.30 -15.09
CA ASP A 920 -7.98 12.66 -14.67
C ASP A 920 -7.92 13.90 -13.75
N PRO A 921 -8.55 15.04 -14.11
CA PRO A 921 -8.54 16.22 -13.25
C PRO A 921 -9.22 15.96 -11.88
N MET A 922 -10.07 14.95 -11.78
CA MET A 922 -10.72 14.49 -10.55
C MET A 922 -9.96 13.37 -9.82
N ALA A 923 -8.79 12.95 -10.31
CA ALA A 923 -7.97 11.95 -9.62
C ALA A 923 -7.58 12.44 -8.22
N ARG A 924 -7.63 11.55 -7.23
CA ARG A 924 -7.28 11.89 -5.83
C ARG A 924 -6.01 11.18 -5.35
N PRO A 925 -5.16 11.89 -4.59
CA PRO A 925 -4.02 11.28 -3.92
C PRO A 925 -4.49 10.36 -2.78
N TYR A 926 -3.79 9.25 -2.56
CA TYR A 926 -3.91 8.41 -1.37
C TYR A 926 -2.53 8.03 -0.84
N ARG A 927 -2.43 7.85 0.48
CA ARG A 927 -1.21 7.30 1.09
C ARG A 927 -1.33 5.78 1.11
N PRO A 928 -0.38 5.05 0.52
CA PRO A 928 -0.30 3.60 0.70
C PRO A 928 -0.32 3.25 2.19
N VAL A 929 -1.10 2.24 2.57
CA VAL A 929 -1.20 1.78 3.96
C VAL A 929 -0.26 0.60 4.17
N GLN A 930 0.23 0.40 5.38
CA GLN A 930 1.02 -0.79 5.70
C GLN A 930 0.24 -2.07 5.41
N GLY A 931 0.89 -3.03 4.75
CA GLY A 931 0.33 -4.31 4.36
C GLY A 931 1.34 -5.44 4.50
N GLN A 932 0.84 -6.67 4.54
CA GLN A 932 1.64 -7.88 4.73
C GLN A 932 2.03 -8.55 3.39
N GLY A 933 2.02 -7.78 2.30
CA GLY A 933 2.31 -8.27 0.95
C GLY A 933 1.06 -8.43 0.07
N TYR A 934 1.30 -8.61 -1.22
CA TYR A 934 0.29 -8.80 -2.26
C TYR A 934 0.02 -10.30 -2.41
N ALA A 935 -1.16 -10.73 -1.97
CA ALA A 935 -1.61 -12.10 -2.19
C ALA A 935 -2.14 -12.25 -3.61
N VAL A 936 -1.71 -13.30 -4.31
CA VAL A 936 -2.03 -13.55 -5.72
C VAL A 936 -2.37 -15.02 -5.93
N VAL A 937 -3.40 -15.30 -6.74
CA VAL A 937 -3.79 -16.65 -7.17
C VAL A 937 -3.92 -16.65 -8.69
N GLU A 938 -3.18 -17.54 -9.35
CA GLU A 938 -3.09 -17.61 -10.81
C GLU A 938 -3.30 -19.04 -11.29
N PRO A 939 -4.27 -19.31 -12.18
CA PRO A 939 -4.36 -20.60 -12.85
C PRO A 939 -3.22 -20.77 -13.85
N ILE A 940 -2.80 -22.01 -14.07
CA ILE A 940 -1.76 -22.35 -15.03
C ILE A 940 -2.41 -22.80 -16.34
N GLY A 941 -2.02 -22.15 -17.45
CA GLY A 941 -2.44 -22.51 -18.80
C GLY A 941 -3.78 -21.93 -19.25
N GLN A 942 -4.43 -21.09 -18.44
CA GLN A 942 -5.70 -20.43 -18.75
C GLN A 942 -5.84 -19.13 -17.96
N GLU A 943 -6.83 -18.30 -18.28
CA GLU A 943 -7.17 -17.12 -17.48
C GLU A 943 -8.06 -17.48 -16.27
N ILE A 944 -8.12 -16.60 -15.26
CA ILE A 944 -8.92 -16.83 -14.05
C ILE A 944 -10.42 -16.90 -14.33
N ASP A 945 -10.88 -16.19 -15.36
CA ASP A 945 -12.28 -16.09 -15.74
C ASP A 945 -12.71 -17.16 -16.76
N ASP A 946 -11.75 -17.95 -17.28
CA ASP A 946 -12.00 -18.98 -18.27
C ASP A 946 -12.96 -20.06 -17.72
N SER A 947 -13.85 -20.51 -18.61
CA SER A 947 -14.80 -21.56 -18.27
C SER A 947 -14.14 -22.93 -18.31
N VAL A 948 -14.47 -23.76 -17.33
CA VAL A 948 -13.89 -25.08 -17.11
C VAL A 948 -14.93 -26.17 -17.30
N SER A 949 -14.59 -27.21 -18.06
CA SER A 949 -15.49 -28.34 -18.30
C SER A 949 -15.55 -29.30 -17.10
N PRO A 950 -16.70 -29.94 -16.81
CA PRO A 950 -16.75 -31.03 -15.83
C PRO A 950 -15.77 -32.16 -16.14
N GLY A 951 -15.11 -32.70 -15.10
CA GLY A 951 -14.11 -33.76 -15.22
C GLY A 951 -12.68 -33.27 -15.45
N SER A 952 -12.45 -31.96 -15.65
CA SER A 952 -11.11 -31.41 -15.80
C SER A 952 -10.47 -31.02 -14.46
N THR A 953 -9.16 -30.78 -14.52
CA THR A 953 -8.35 -30.30 -13.40
C THR A 953 -7.68 -28.99 -13.80
N VAL A 954 -7.63 -28.04 -12.87
CA VAL A 954 -6.94 -26.76 -13.06
C VAL A 954 -5.94 -26.59 -11.93
N ARG A 955 -4.67 -26.39 -12.28
CA ARG A 955 -3.60 -26.12 -11.33
C ARG A 955 -3.49 -24.61 -11.10
N PHE A 956 -3.24 -24.22 -9.85
CA PHE A 956 -3.12 -22.84 -9.43
C PHE A 956 -1.79 -22.63 -8.71
N ARG A 957 -1.16 -21.50 -9.03
CA ARG A 957 -0.09 -20.89 -8.24
C ARG A 957 -0.72 -19.94 -7.23
N VAL A 958 -0.30 -20.05 -5.97
CA VAL A 958 -0.65 -19.09 -4.93
C VAL A 958 0.63 -18.45 -4.41
N SER A 959 0.64 -17.13 -4.27
CA SER A 959 1.82 -16.41 -3.82
C SER A 959 1.48 -15.25 -2.90
N LEU A 960 2.42 -14.88 -2.04
CA LEU A 960 2.39 -13.67 -1.23
C LEU A 960 3.69 -12.92 -1.51
N ARG A 961 3.56 -11.75 -2.14
CA ARG A 961 4.69 -11.05 -2.77
C ARG A 961 4.93 -9.67 -2.17
N ARG A 962 6.17 -9.19 -2.24
CA ARG A 962 6.54 -7.83 -1.85
C ARG A 962 6.09 -6.79 -2.87
N THR A 963 6.28 -7.09 -4.15
CA THR A 963 5.91 -6.21 -5.24
C THR A 963 4.54 -6.59 -5.80
N PRO A 964 3.70 -5.60 -6.17
CA PRO A 964 2.44 -5.89 -6.82
C PRO A 964 2.69 -6.51 -8.20
N PRO A 965 1.84 -7.44 -8.66
CA PRO A 965 1.85 -7.87 -10.05
C PRO A 965 1.75 -6.70 -11.03
N VAL A 966 2.30 -6.82 -12.23
CA VAL A 966 2.28 -5.75 -13.25
C VAL A 966 0.88 -5.35 -13.71
N TRP A 967 -0.10 -6.23 -13.51
CA TRP A 967 -1.52 -6.06 -13.82
C TRP A 967 -2.37 -5.64 -12.59
N TYR A 968 -1.73 -5.34 -11.45
CA TYR A 968 -2.44 -4.92 -10.24
C TYR A 968 -2.96 -3.48 -10.38
N GLU A 969 -4.28 -3.28 -10.28
CA GLU A 969 -4.91 -1.95 -10.44
C GLU A 969 -5.38 -1.31 -9.11
N ASN A 970 -5.34 -2.04 -8.00
CA ASN A 970 -5.87 -1.56 -6.72
C ASN A 970 -4.90 -0.61 -6.02
N ARG A 971 -5.34 -0.01 -4.91
CA ARG A 971 -4.46 0.83 -4.08
C ARG A 971 -3.24 0.03 -3.63
N LEU A 972 -2.07 0.63 -3.83
CA LEU A 972 -0.79 0.13 -3.35
C LEU A 972 -0.74 0.14 -1.81
N MET A 973 0.06 -0.77 -1.26
CA MET A 973 0.38 -0.88 0.15
C MET A 973 1.89 -0.70 0.39
N GLU A 974 2.26 -0.24 1.58
CA GLU A 974 3.63 -0.27 2.07
C GLU A 974 3.92 -1.66 2.63
N VAL A 975 4.79 -2.40 1.95
CA VAL A 975 5.19 -3.75 2.37
C VAL A 975 6.58 -3.65 3.01
N ALA A 976 6.80 -4.44 4.06
CA ALA A 976 8.12 -4.54 4.69
C ALA A 976 9.20 -4.99 3.69
N GLU A 977 10.45 -4.56 3.94
CA GLU A 977 11.61 -5.02 3.16
C GLU A 977 11.84 -6.53 3.25
N ASP A 978 11.35 -7.16 4.31
CA ASP A 978 11.38 -8.60 4.41
C ASP A 978 10.01 -9.14 4.85
N LEU A 979 9.44 -10.02 4.03
CA LEU A 979 8.31 -10.85 4.43
C LEU A 979 8.88 -12.01 5.23
N SER A 980 8.64 -11.99 6.54
CA SER A 980 8.99 -13.07 7.44
C SER A 980 7.76 -13.52 8.22
N PHE A 981 7.45 -14.80 8.10
CA PHE A 981 6.34 -15.48 8.75
C PHE A 981 6.85 -16.79 9.33
N ASP A 982 6.35 -17.16 10.52
CA ASP A 982 6.82 -18.33 11.27
C ASP A 982 6.22 -19.64 10.73
N ASP A 983 4.94 -19.64 10.36
CA ASP A 983 4.18 -20.78 9.80
C ASP A 983 3.12 -20.30 8.80
N LEU A 984 3.56 -19.71 7.67
CA LEU A 984 2.64 -19.24 6.63
C LEU A 984 2.00 -20.39 5.84
N ARG A 985 0.68 -20.51 5.95
CA ARG A 985 -0.13 -21.53 5.28
C ARG A 985 -1.28 -20.93 4.50
N VAL A 986 -1.68 -21.64 3.45
CA VAL A 986 -2.85 -21.30 2.65
C VAL A 986 -3.93 -22.38 2.74
N PHE A 987 -5.16 -21.96 2.97
CA PHE A 987 -6.35 -22.82 3.00
C PHE A 987 -7.30 -22.47 1.87
N ILE A 988 -7.77 -23.49 1.16
CA ILE A 988 -8.72 -23.32 0.05
C ILE A 988 -10.08 -23.81 0.49
N VAL A 989 -11.07 -22.93 0.46
CA VAL A 989 -12.46 -23.24 0.83
C VAL A 989 -13.34 -23.08 -0.40
N THR A 990 -14.01 -24.16 -0.78
CA THR A 990 -14.94 -24.18 -1.91
C THR A 990 -15.98 -25.29 -1.74
N SER A 991 -17.08 -25.22 -2.49
CA SER A 991 -18.18 -26.17 -2.40
C SER A 991 -18.32 -27.00 -3.67
N GLY A 992 -18.18 -28.32 -3.52
CA GLY A 992 -18.39 -29.30 -4.60
C GLY A 992 -17.24 -29.46 -5.58
N LEU A 993 -16.11 -28.81 -5.37
CA LEU A 993 -14.84 -29.09 -6.06
C LEU A 993 -13.94 -29.90 -5.13
N GLN A 994 -13.10 -30.75 -5.72
CA GLN A 994 -12.05 -31.44 -4.97
C GLN A 994 -10.78 -30.59 -5.00
N VAL A 995 -10.24 -30.30 -3.81
CA VAL A 995 -9.01 -29.52 -3.62
C VAL A 995 -7.84 -30.46 -3.32
N THR A 996 -6.71 -30.26 -3.98
CA THR A 996 -5.46 -30.97 -3.69
C THR A 996 -4.32 -29.95 -3.50
N PRO A 997 -3.61 -29.95 -2.35
CA PRO A 997 -3.85 -30.78 -1.16
C PRO A 997 -5.17 -30.42 -0.46
N GLY A 998 -5.80 -31.40 0.21
CA GLY A 998 -7.11 -31.21 0.86
C GLY A 998 -7.07 -30.49 2.21
N ASP A 999 -5.89 -30.35 2.81
CA ASP A 999 -5.68 -29.65 4.09
C ASP A 999 -5.19 -28.21 3.83
N SER A 1000 -3.95 -27.89 4.21
CA SER A 1000 -3.30 -26.60 4.03
C SER A 1000 -2.08 -26.72 3.12
N ILE A 1001 -1.81 -25.66 2.35
CA ILE A 1001 -0.60 -25.53 1.54
C ILE A 1001 0.44 -24.80 2.39
N LEU A 1002 1.56 -25.44 2.70
CA LEU A 1002 2.70 -24.77 3.33
C LEU A 1002 3.39 -23.88 2.30
N MET A 1003 3.47 -22.59 2.58
CA MET A 1003 4.09 -21.64 1.66
C MET A 1003 5.61 -21.70 1.79
N THR A 1004 6.31 -21.71 0.66
CA THR A 1004 7.78 -21.78 0.60
C THR A 1004 8.35 -20.42 0.27
N ARG A 1005 9.30 -19.93 1.06
CA ARG A 1005 10.00 -18.66 0.81
C ARG A 1005 11.01 -18.82 -0.33
N THR A 1006 10.90 -17.96 -1.33
CA THR A 1006 11.78 -17.90 -2.51
C THR A 1006 13.07 -17.13 -2.21
N ALA A 1007 14.05 -17.19 -3.12
CA ALA A 1007 15.29 -16.40 -3.00
C ALA A 1007 15.06 -14.88 -3.00
N THR A 1008 13.96 -14.48 -3.64
CA THR A 1008 13.45 -13.12 -3.78
C THR A 1008 12.84 -12.56 -2.48
N GLY A 1009 12.55 -13.44 -1.51
CA GLY A 1009 11.87 -13.12 -0.26
C GLY A 1009 10.35 -13.25 -0.31
N ASP A 1010 9.78 -13.49 -1.48
CA ASP A 1010 8.36 -13.80 -1.66
C ASP A 1010 8.02 -15.23 -1.22
N TYR A 1011 6.74 -15.50 -0.97
CA TYR A 1011 6.24 -16.84 -0.64
C TYR A 1011 5.44 -17.45 -1.78
N LEU A 1012 5.64 -18.73 -2.03
CA LEU A 1012 5.02 -19.48 -3.13
C LEU A 1012 4.42 -20.80 -2.64
N GLY A 1013 3.27 -21.18 -3.20
CA GLY A 1013 2.60 -22.45 -3.00
C GLY A 1013 1.77 -22.86 -4.22
N TRP A 1014 1.28 -24.09 -4.22
CA TRP A 1014 0.54 -24.66 -5.34
C TRP A 1014 -0.66 -25.48 -4.86
N PHE A 1015 -1.76 -25.40 -5.60
CA PHE A 1015 -2.91 -26.27 -5.40
C PHE A 1015 -3.59 -26.62 -6.72
N THR A 1016 -4.49 -27.60 -6.69
CA THR A 1016 -5.26 -28.06 -7.86
C THR A 1016 -6.72 -28.16 -7.48
N LEU A 1017 -7.58 -27.63 -8.34
CA LEU A 1017 -9.03 -27.85 -8.27
C LEU A 1017 -9.43 -28.88 -9.32
N THR A 1018 -10.11 -29.93 -8.88
CA THR A 1018 -10.69 -30.95 -9.77
C THR A 1018 -12.20 -30.77 -9.80
N VAL A 1019 -12.74 -30.61 -11.01
CA VAL A 1019 -14.18 -30.48 -11.23
C VAL A 1019 -14.78 -31.88 -11.38
N PRO A 1020 -15.72 -32.31 -10.50
CA PRO A 1020 -16.37 -33.61 -10.66
C PRO A 1020 -17.10 -33.72 -12.00
N ALA A 1021 -16.99 -34.86 -12.68
CA ALA A 1021 -17.60 -35.07 -14.00
C ALA A 1021 -19.13 -34.89 -14.02
N GLU A 1022 -19.80 -35.10 -12.88
CA GLU A 1022 -21.26 -35.00 -12.77
C GLU A 1022 -21.76 -33.58 -12.50
N MET A 1023 -20.87 -32.61 -12.29
CA MET A 1023 -21.21 -31.25 -11.91
C MET A 1023 -21.94 -30.51 -13.04
N GLU A 1024 -23.08 -29.89 -12.72
CA GLU A 1024 -23.84 -29.07 -13.67
C GLU A 1024 -23.18 -27.70 -13.89
N SER A 1025 -23.53 -27.06 -15.02
CA SER A 1025 -23.03 -25.73 -15.36
C SER A 1025 -23.41 -24.72 -14.26
N ARG A 1026 -22.41 -24.20 -13.56
CA ARG A 1026 -22.59 -23.24 -12.46
C ARG A 1026 -21.30 -22.47 -12.20
N SER A 1027 -21.43 -21.31 -11.57
CA SER A 1027 -20.27 -20.56 -11.04
C SER A 1027 -20.03 -20.98 -9.59
N VAL A 1028 -18.82 -21.42 -9.26
CA VAL A 1028 -18.43 -21.89 -7.93
C VAL A 1028 -17.47 -20.90 -7.29
N LEU A 1029 -17.80 -20.40 -6.10
CA LEU A 1029 -16.90 -19.53 -5.35
C LEU A 1029 -15.75 -20.35 -4.74
N VAL A 1030 -14.54 -19.85 -4.89
CA VAL A 1030 -13.32 -20.35 -4.25
C VAL A 1030 -12.77 -19.24 -3.37
N GLN A 1031 -12.52 -19.56 -2.10
CA GLN A 1031 -11.89 -18.67 -1.13
C GLN A 1031 -10.51 -19.20 -0.77
N VAL A 1032 -9.54 -18.31 -0.65
CA VAL A 1032 -8.13 -18.61 -0.39
C VAL A 1032 -7.68 -17.78 0.81
N TYR A 1033 -7.40 -18.45 1.92
CA TYR A 1033 -7.01 -17.81 3.19
C TYR A 1033 -5.52 -18.01 3.44
N PHE A 1034 -4.83 -16.95 3.82
CA PHE A 1034 -3.44 -16.98 4.28
C PHE A 1034 -3.44 -16.81 5.79
N GLU A 1035 -2.75 -17.69 6.51
CA GLU A 1035 -2.63 -17.67 7.97
C GLU A 1035 -1.15 -17.87 8.36
N ASP A 1036 -0.69 -17.10 9.33
CA ASP A 1036 0.59 -17.33 10.02
C ASP A 1036 0.28 -17.94 11.40
N GLY A 1037 0.38 -19.26 11.50
CA GLY A 1037 -0.06 -20.03 12.66
C GLY A 1037 -1.57 -19.94 12.91
N ILE A 1038 -2.01 -18.93 13.68
CA ILE A 1038 -3.44 -18.64 13.97
C ILE A 1038 -3.87 -17.22 13.57
N GLU A 1039 -2.91 -16.40 13.12
CA GLU A 1039 -3.18 -15.02 12.73
C GLU A 1039 -3.54 -14.97 11.24
N SER A 1040 -4.68 -14.35 10.92
CA SER A 1040 -5.08 -14.17 9.52
C SER A 1040 -4.22 -13.09 8.86
N VAL A 1041 -3.61 -13.43 7.74
CA VAL A 1041 -2.72 -12.55 6.96
C VAL A 1041 -3.48 -11.93 5.79
N HIS A 1042 -4.12 -12.75 4.97
CA HIS A 1042 -4.83 -12.29 3.77
C HIS A 1042 -5.99 -13.22 3.39
N ASN A 1043 -6.95 -12.72 2.62
CA ASN A 1043 -8.02 -13.51 2.02
C ASN A 1043 -8.26 -13.06 0.57
N LEU A 1044 -8.36 -14.02 -0.35
CA LEU A 1044 -8.73 -13.81 -1.74
C LEU A 1044 -9.94 -14.66 -2.08
N ARG A 1045 -10.71 -14.23 -3.09
CA ARG A 1045 -11.83 -15.00 -3.61
C ARG A 1045 -11.99 -14.80 -5.11
N PHE A 1046 -12.31 -15.87 -5.81
CA PHE A 1046 -12.61 -15.86 -7.23
C PHE A 1046 -13.73 -16.86 -7.53
N ALA A 1047 -14.34 -16.74 -8.71
CA ALA A 1047 -15.43 -17.60 -9.13
C ALA A 1047 -14.97 -18.48 -10.30
N LEU A 1048 -14.98 -19.79 -10.11
CA LEU A 1048 -14.68 -20.75 -11.17
C LEU A 1048 -15.97 -21.04 -11.95
N ASN A 1049 -16.01 -20.65 -13.23
CA ASN A 1049 -17.17 -20.86 -14.08
C ASN A 1049 -17.11 -22.25 -14.71
N ILE A 1050 -18.11 -23.09 -14.44
CA ILE A 1050 -18.18 -24.46 -14.92
C ILE A 1050 -19.24 -24.55 -15.99
N VAL A 1051 -18.89 -25.06 -17.17
CA VAL A 1051 -19.79 -25.15 -18.32
C VAL A 1051 -19.71 -26.56 -18.91
N LYS A 1052 -20.81 -27.29 -18.93
CA LYS A 1052 -20.93 -28.51 -19.75
C LYS A 1052 -20.84 -28.10 -21.21
N GLN A 1053 -19.85 -28.61 -21.94
CA GLN A 1053 -19.89 -28.58 -23.40
C GLN A 1053 -21.12 -29.40 -23.82
N ASP A 1054 -22.11 -28.75 -24.42
CA ASP A 1054 -23.16 -29.46 -25.13
C ASP A 1054 -22.47 -30.25 -26.24
N GLY A 1055 -22.55 -31.58 -26.15
CA GLY A 1055 -22.02 -32.46 -27.17
C GLY A 1055 -22.55 -32.05 -28.54
N GLU A 1056 -21.65 -32.11 -29.53
CA GLU A 1056 -21.96 -31.99 -30.96
C GLU A 1056 -23.36 -32.55 -31.25
N ALA A 1057 -24.20 -31.71 -31.86
CA ALA A 1057 -25.34 -32.22 -32.58
C ALA A 1057 -24.82 -33.26 -33.60
N GLN A 1058 -25.43 -34.44 -33.55
CA GLN A 1058 -25.16 -35.60 -34.42
C GLN A 1058 -24.92 -35.27 -35.89
#